data_AF-A0A413RH56-F1
#
_entry.id   AF-A0A413RH56-F1
#
_cell.length_a   1.000
_cell.length_b   1.000
_cell.length_c   1.000
_cell.angle_alpha   90.00
_cell.angle_beta   90.00
_cell.angle_gamma   90.00
#
_symmetry.space_group_name_H-M   'P 1'
#
loop_
_entity.id
_entity.type
_entity.pdbx_description
1 polymer ?
#
loop_
_entity_poly.entity_id
_entity_poly.type
_entity_poly.pdbx_seq_one_letter_code
_entity_poly.pdbx_strand_id
1 'polypeptide(L)'
;MFRRTDAASPRAATVALVIGLLLALGAVVAWQVGGLLGLSHTAADVPAERAAALPARADVAPPAVRAVVAPDDPALQLAARSVAEAYAARGLSRPSVSSEDDGRGSCCSIVAAVDASTGLTGEQFRLHEGSGVTITAGTAAGARAGLTTVADRIRSAGAVVPPGEQDVTQGPRLGLRLTDVGAVGLDDDPEQFASGDNYSLNSDIVGSAVLPEAPWVDADAVAAISEEYRALVDHALAQGYNGIVLQGFLEYVTFDELGVYPPGDPHVARARAMVEAFGPVWRYAHDMGMKVYLMTDMLALDPELEDYLDRMVGGLDTSSPELWSVYQSALKELFGSMPFVDGLMIRIGEGGSAYKLPGWDYTSKIAVTTPESVQAMLRALLATAGEADKDIIFRTWTVGFGAVGDLHTNPDSYETVLGGIDDPHLIVSTKYSAGDFYSHLPLNPTLEVGGQRRIIELQARREFEGQGVLPNDLGALTQEALRELLAANPNIEGIWDWAQTGGPLYAGPRALYLRDGLWQTWDANAYLAARLAADPDVDVASARADWVRQTFSSDPSTVAAISQAYALSRSAITQGLYIGPYADQSVKALGLEPPPMMWIFEWDIVSGDSATFDTIYALTKGRVDEAIAEGHDAARAAASMRDVLASTQPSSWRDPAQREALLAAADYEHDLLTTLAAYRETMLRRAQWLDTGSTSARTAWREAEARFAVARAGHEARYGDDLELPAYNFTAADLGLERADRDVAMAWTSRGLLVLVLVALGLGAWSRGVPRFAGHQALRVLWTGATRPWRLNGTTPALGRLDKVLVVALPLAVLVLSRLAYSWFAAPVHVVATIGAWLLFALVACALAGRQARWSVLAAIGGVAQLRAALLLGVLAWRGPGRYWYGFWTLPGQRALYVTVAFAGFCWLFVATFAALRSGRSTTRRRAVGVVALGIGAVLLVGGLVVAGIGLETVLSTWNDQLVLLPWGLHRILGFTTYLGIPTSLPVDAALAGALLCVAGGLAALIGRKRTVPAA
;
A
#
# COMPACT_ATOMS: atom_id res chain seq x y z
N MET A 1 15.86 78.16 11.75
CA MET A 1 14.96 77.81 10.63
C MET A 1 15.50 76.55 9.94
N PHE A 2 15.38 75.37 10.58
CA PHE A 2 15.77 74.09 9.98
C PHE A 2 14.52 73.27 9.71
N ARG A 3 14.26 72.98 8.43
CA ARG A 3 13.14 72.15 7.96
C ARG A 3 13.16 70.81 8.69
N ARG A 4 12.08 70.53 9.42
CA ARG A 4 11.65 69.17 9.79
C ARG A 4 11.50 68.38 8.49
N THR A 5 12.48 67.54 8.14
CA THR A 5 12.26 66.49 7.13
C THR A 5 11.47 65.38 7.78
N ASP A 6 10.17 65.31 7.49
CA ASP A 6 9.36 64.13 7.75
C ASP A 6 10.05 62.89 7.18
N ALA A 7 10.04 61.78 7.92
CA ALA A 7 10.51 60.51 7.40
C ALA A 7 9.67 60.21 6.14
N ALA A 8 10.27 60.36 4.95
CA ALA A 8 9.57 60.33 3.69
C ALA A 8 8.71 59.05 3.60
N SER A 9 7.41 59.23 3.40
CA SER A 9 6.52 58.13 3.06
C SER A 9 7.14 57.37 1.88
N PRO A 10 7.18 56.03 1.89
CA PRO A 10 7.61 55.30 0.70
C PRO A 10 6.79 55.76 -0.50
N ARG A 11 7.45 55.96 -1.64
CA ARG A 11 6.78 56.34 -2.89
C ARG A 11 5.77 55.24 -3.25
N ALA A 12 4.61 55.61 -3.78
CA ALA A 12 3.57 54.66 -4.15
C ALA A 12 4.11 53.53 -5.07
N ALA A 13 5.01 53.88 -6.00
CA ALA A 13 5.70 52.93 -6.87
C ALA A 13 6.52 51.87 -6.09
N THR A 14 7.17 52.25 -4.98
CA THR A 14 7.93 51.30 -4.15
C THR A 14 7.01 50.30 -3.43
N VAL A 15 5.86 50.77 -2.94
CA VAL A 15 4.87 49.88 -2.29
C VAL A 15 4.27 48.93 -3.31
N ALA A 16 3.91 49.43 -4.50
CA ALA A 16 3.41 48.60 -5.59
C ALA A 16 4.44 47.54 -6.03
N LEU A 17 5.71 47.91 -6.16
CA LEU A 17 6.80 46.98 -6.47
C LEU A 17 6.93 45.88 -5.41
N VAL A 18 6.92 46.23 -4.12
CA VAL A 18 7.00 45.24 -3.03
C VAL A 18 5.81 44.28 -3.08
N ILE A 19 4.58 44.79 -3.22
CA ILE A 19 3.39 43.93 -3.34
C ILE A 19 3.51 43.01 -4.57
N GLY A 20 3.94 43.54 -5.71
CA GLY A 20 4.18 42.76 -6.92
C GLY A 20 5.20 41.64 -6.72
N LEU A 21 6.32 41.91 -6.03
CA LEU A 21 7.33 40.90 -5.69
C LEU A 21 6.80 39.82 -4.73
N LEU A 22 5.99 40.21 -3.73
CA LEU A 22 5.39 39.25 -2.80
C LEU A 22 4.36 38.34 -3.50
N LEU A 23 3.58 38.90 -4.42
CA LEU A 23 2.65 38.11 -5.24
C LEU A 23 3.41 37.21 -6.22
N ALA A 24 4.51 37.68 -6.82
CA ALA A 24 5.35 36.84 -7.67
C ALA A 24 5.95 35.66 -6.89
N LEU A 25 6.45 35.90 -5.67
CA LEU A 25 6.94 34.83 -4.80
C LEU A 25 5.82 33.85 -4.40
N GLY A 26 4.64 34.38 -4.09
CA GLY A 26 3.45 33.56 -3.84
C GLY A 26 3.05 32.72 -5.05
N ALA A 27 3.16 33.26 -6.26
CA ALA A 27 2.87 32.55 -7.50
C ALA A 27 3.88 31.42 -7.77
N VAL A 28 5.17 31.64 -7.45
CA VAL A 28 6.20 30.59 -7.51
C VAL A 28 5.88 29.45 -6.53
N VAL A 29 5.51 29.77 -5.29
CA VAL A 29 5.08 28.75 -4.30
C VAL A 29 3.82 28.03 -4.78
N ALA A 30 2.84 28.75 -5.30
CA ALA A 30 1.62 28.16 -5.86
C ALA A 30 1.91 27.22 -7.03
N TRP A 31 2.88 27.57 -7.89
CA TRP A 31 3.33 26.72 -8.99
C TRP A 31 4.01 25.44 -8.50
N GLN A 32 4.91 25.54 -7.53
CA GLN A 32 5.55 24.37 -6.92
C GLN A 32 4.54 23.44 -6.23
N VAL A 33 3.65 24.00 -5.42
CA VAL A 33 2.55 23.24 -4.79
C VAL A 33 1.64 22.64 -5.86
N GLY A 34 1.35 23.37 -6.94
CA GLY A 34 0.55 22.88 -8.05
C GLY A 34 1.19 21.72 -8.80
N GLY A 35 2.51 21.74 -8.98
CA GLY A 35 3.28 20.65 -9.58
C GLY A 35 3.33 19.40 -8.70
N LEU A 36 3.59 19.58 -7.40
CA LEU A 36 3.61 18.47 -6.44
C LEU A 36 2.23 17.81 -6.27
N LEU A 37 1.15 18.59 -6.26
CA LEU A 37 -0.22 18.07 -6.08
C LEU A 37 -0.91 17.72 -7.40
N GLY A 38 -0.27 17.91 -8.56
CA GLY A 38 -0.92 17.88 -9.86
C GLY A 38 -1.73 16.62 -10.09
N LEU A 39 -3.03 16.76 -10.33
CA LEU A 39 -3.90 15.66 -10.72
C LEU A 39 -3.79 15.46 -12.23
N SER A 40 -3.35 14.28 -12.67
CA SER A 40 -3.42 13.83 -14.06
C SER A 40 -3.96 12.42 -14.12
N HIS A 41 -4.62 12.07 -15.22
CA HIS A 41 -5.17 10.74 -15.41
C HIS A 41 -5.25 10.39 -16.88
N THR A 42 -5.22 9.09 -17.15
CA THR A 42 -5.50 8.47 -18.45
C THR A 42 -6.34 7.24 -18.22
N ALA A 43 -7.18 6.86 -19.19
CA ALA A 43 -7.92 5.61 -19.09
C ALA A 43 -6.94 4.43 -18.95
N ALA A 44 -7.22 3.51 -18.03
CA ALA A 44 -6.49 2.25 -17.89
C ALA A 44 -7.08 1.23 -18.88
N ASP A 45 -6.22 0.40 -19.46
CA ASP A 45 -6.63 -0.72 -20.31
C ASP A 45 -6.94 -1.94 -19.45
N VAL A 46 -8.10 -1.92 -18.80
CA VAL A 46 -8.50 -2.94 -17.83
C VAL A 46 -8.88 -4.23 -18.56
N PRO A 47 -8.30 -5.39 -18.20
CA PRO A 47 -8.68 -6.67 -18.79
C PRO A 47 -10.17 -6.95 -18.62
N ALA A 48 -10.82 -7.39 -19.70
CA ALA A 48 -12.26 -7.66 -19.69
C ALA A 48 -12.55 -9.05 -19.11
N GLU A 49 -13.18 -9.10 -17.94
CA GLU A 49 -13.55 -10.35 -17.30
C GLU A 49 -14.92 -10.87 -17.76
N ARG A 50 -14.98 -12.12 -18.21
CA ARG A 50 -16.23 -12.78 -18.60
C ARG A 50 -16.38 -14.11 -17.88
N ALA A 51 -16.84 -14.04 -16.63
CA ALA A 51 -17.17 -15.23 -15.88
C ALA A 51 -18.50 -15.84 -16.38
N ALA A 52 -18.49 -17.15 -16.58
CA ALA A 52 -19.68 -17.94 -16.86
C ALA A 52 -19.74 -19.14 -15.92
N ALA A 53 -20.93 -19.66 -15.65
CA ALA A 53 -21.13 -20.90 -14.90
C ALA A 53 -21.74 -21.97 -15.81
N LEU A 54 -21.32 -23.22 -15.63
CA LEU A 54 -21.91 -24.33 -16.37
C LEU A 54 -23.23 -24.78 -15.74
N PRO A 55 -24.19 -25.24 -16.56
CA PRO A 55 -25.34 -25.98 -16.05
C PRO A 55 -24.91 -27.31 -15.43
N ALA A 56 -25.78 -27.89 -14.62
CA ALA A 56 -25.58 -29.23 -14.05
C ALA A 56 -25.31 -30.24 -15.17
N ARG A 57 -24.24 -31.02 -15.02
CA ARG A 57 -23.83 -32.07 -15.96
C ARG A 57 -23.89 -33.45 -15.32
N ALA A 58 -24.15 -34.47 -16.13
CA ALA A 58 -24.09 -35.86 -15.68
C ALA A 58 -22.63 -36.29 -15.42
N ASP A 59 -22.49 -37.17 -14.44
CA ASP A 59 -21.22 -37.82 -14.12
C ASP A 59 -20.81 -38.80 -15.22
N VAL A 60 -19.52 -38.79 -15.58
CA VAL A 60 -18.91 -39.86 -16.36
C VAL A 60 -18.35 -40.91 -15.41
N ALA A 61 -18.68 -42.17 -15.66
CA ALA A 61 -18.14 -43.30 -14.90
C ALA A 61 -16.70 -43.58 -15.35
N PRO A 62 -15.73 -43.67 -14.43
CA PRO A 62 -14.37 -44.07 -14.79
C PRO A 62 -14.33 -45.57 -15.11
N PRO A 63 -13.30 -46.06 -15.84
CA PRO A 63 -13.09 -47.48 -16.06
C PRO A 63 -13.01 -48.27 -14.75
N ALA A 64 -13.53 -49.49 -14.73
CA ALA A 64 -13.37 -50.37 -13.57
C ALA A 64 -11.92 -50.89 -13.50
N VAL A 65 -11.19 -50.53 -12.45
CA VAL A 65 -9.79 -50.92 -12.27
C VAL A 65 -9.55 -51.52 -10.88
N ARG A 66 -8.65 -52.51 -10.82
CA ARG A 66 -8.22 -53.22 -9.61
C ARG A 66 -6.94 -52.66 -9.02
N ALA A 67 -6.07 -52.10 -9.87
CA ALA A 67 -4.76 -51.62 -9.47
C ALA A 67 -4.30 -50.39 -10.26
N VAL A 68 -3.43 -49.59 -9.63
CA VAL A 68 -2.61 -48.55 -10.27
C VAL A 68 -1.15 -49.00 -10.15
N VAL A 69 -0.50 -49.20 -11.28
CA VAL A 69 0.90 -49.64 -11.37
C VAL A 69 1.74 -48.46 -11.83
N ALA A 70 2.71 -48.06 -11.03
CA ALA A 70 3.66 -46.99 -11.35
C ALA A 70 5.06 -47.39 -10.88
N PRO A 71 6.15 -46.92 -11.51
CA PRO A 71 7.51 -47.24 -11.07
C PRO A 71 7.75 -46.91 -9.59
N ASP A 72 8.72 -47.57 -8.95
CA ASP A 72 9.11 -47.38 -7.55
C ASP A 72 9.91 -46.08 -7.36
N ASP A 73 9.23 -44.96 -7.63
CA ASP A 73 9.70 -43.59 -7.45
C ASP A 73 8.73 -42.86 -6.51
N PRO A 74 9.20 -42.14 -5.47
CA PRO A 74 8.33 -41.55 -4.45
C PRO A 74 7.23 -40.64 -5.03
N ALA A 75 7.57 -39.80 -6.02
CA ALA A 75 6.64 -38.88 -6.65
C ALA A 75 5.60 -39.61 -7.50
N LEU A 76 6.03 -40.65 -8.25
CA LEU A 76 5.12 -41.50 -9.02
C LEU A 76 4.20 -42.34 -8.13
N GLN A 77 4.71 -42.84 -7.00
CA GLN A 77 3.92 -43.56 -6.01
C GLN A 77 2.89 -42.65 -5.34
N LEU A 78 3.22 -41.39 -5.06
CA LEU A 78 2.25 -40.40 -4.59
C LEU A 78 1.16 -40.14 -5.63
N ALA A 79 1.53 -39.88 -6.89
CA ALA A 79 0.57 -39.65 -7.96
C ALA A 79 -0.34 -40.87 -8.19
N ALA A 80 0.20 -42.09 -8.10
CA ALA A 80 -0.56 -43.33 -8.18
C ALA A 80 -1.55 -43.50 -6.99
N ARG A 81 -1.14 -43.13 -5.77
CA ARG A 81 -2.06 -43.06 -4.62
C ARG A 81 -3.17 -42.04 -4.82
N SER A 82 -2.86 -40.88 -5.41
CA SER A 82 -3.85 -39.86 -5.74
C SER A 82 -4.91 -40.38 -6.72
N VAL A 83 -4.52 -41.21 -7.70
CA VAL A 83 -5.47 -41.91 -8.59
C VAL A 83 -6.36 -42.87 -7.78
N ALA A 84 -5.78 -43.67 -6.88
CA ALA A 84 -6.56 -44.59 -6.05
C ALA A 84 -7.55 -43.86 -5.12
N GLU A 85 -7.12 -42.73 -4.56
CA GLU A 85 -7.97 -41.84 -3.75
C GLU A 85 -9.06 -41.19 -4.57
N ALA A 86 -8.81 -40.87 -5.84
CA ALA A 86 -9.84 -40.36 -6.74
C ALA A 86 -11.02 -41.32 -6.90
N TYR A 87 -10.76 -42.64 -7.00
CA TYR A 87 -11.82 -43.66 -7.00
C TYR A 87 -12.58 -43.69 -5.67
N ALA A 88 -11.86 -43.69 -4.55
CA ALA A 88 -12.47 -43.70 -3.22
C ALA A 88 -13.36 -42.45 -2.98
N ALA A 89 -12.90 -41.28 -3.43
CA ALA A 89 -13.63 -40.01 -3.33
C ALA A 89 -14.92 -39.96 -4.17
N ARG A 90 -15.05 -40.86 -5.15
CA ARG A 90 -16.27 -41.10 -5.95
C ARG A 90 -17.16 -42.21 -5.37
N GLY A 91 -16.82 -42.77 -4.20
CA GLY A 91 -17.52 -43.90 -3.59
C GLY A 91 -17.29 -45.24 -4.31
N LEU A 92 -16.25 -45.33 -5.14
CA LEU A 92 -15.89 -46.54 -5.88
C LEU A 92 -14.86 -47.38 -5.09
N SER A 93 -14.67 -48.64 -5.48
CA SER A 93 -13.65 -49.49 -4.88
C SER A 93 -12.25 -48.90 -5.10
N ARG A 94 -11.51 -48.68 -4.01
CA ARG A 94 -10.14 -48.16 -4.02
C ARG A 94 -9.19 -49.18 -4.68
N PRO A 95 -8.56 -48.87 -5.83
CA PRO A 95 -7.56 -49.73 -6.44
C PRO A 95 -6.31 -49.88 -5.56
N SER A 96 -5.64 -51.03 -5.63
CA SER A 96 -4.33 -51.21 -4.99
C SER A 96 -3.23 -50.47 -5.76
N VAL A 97 -2.27 -49.88 -5.06
CA VAL A 97 -1.09 -49.28 -5.70
C VAL A 97 0.08 -50.25 -5.61
N SER A 98 0.79 -50.51 -6.72
CA SER A 98 1.97 -51.37 -6.75
C SER A 98 3.06 -50.85 -7.69
N SER A 99 4.30 -51.29 -7.45
CA SER A 99 5.44 -50.99 -8.32
C SER A 99 5.59 -51.93 -9.51
N GLU A 100 4.99 -53.13 -9.41
CA GLU A 100 5.03 -54.16 -10.44
C GLU A 100 3.60 -54.63 -10.79
N ASP A 101 3.41 -55.02 -12.05
CA ASP A 101 2.19 -55.71 -12.49
C ASP A 101 2.23 -57.17 -12.01
N ASP A 102 1.17 -57.62 -11.34
CA ASP A 102 1.11 -58.93 -10.67
C ASP A 102 0.99 -60.15 -11.62
N GLY A 103 1.27 -59.94 -12.90
CA GLY A 103 1.29 -60.97 -13.94
C GLY A 103 -0.09 -61.52 -14.32
N ARG A 104 -1.19 -60.94 -13.80
CA ARG A 104 -2.56 -61.33 -14.17
C ARG A 104 -3.09 -60.61 -15.42
N GLY A 105 -2.24 -59.84 -16.10
CA GLY A 105 -2.49 -59.14 -17.36
C GLY A 105 -2.97 -57.69 -17.18
N SER A 106 -2.83 -56.88 -18.24
CA SER A 106 -3.22 -55.45 -18.33
C SER A 106 -4.73 -55.19 -18.28
N CYS A 107 -5.53 -56.21 -17.98
CA CYS A 107 -6.96 -56.06 -17.83
C CYS A 107 -7.28 -55.49 -16.45
N CYS A 108 -8.01 -54.37 -16.47
CA CYS A 108 -8.48 -53.60 -15.33
C CYS A 108 -7.38 -52.92 -14.50
N SER A 109 -6.31 -52.37 -15.10
CA SER A 109 -5.29 -51.59 -14.37
C SER A 109 -5.04 -50.22 -15.00
N ILE A 110 -4.60 -49.24 -14.20
CA ILE A 110 -3.99 -47.99 -14.68
C ILE A 110 -2.47 -48.19 -14.61
N VAL A 111 -1.76 -48.08 -15.72
CA VAL A 111 -0.33 -48.38 -15.80
C VAL A 111 0.44 -47.15 -16.27
N ALA A 112 1.37 -46.66 -15.47
CA ALA A 112 2.32 -45.63 -15.85
C ALA A 112 3.64 -46.26 -16.32
N ALA A 113 3.95 -46.11 -17.60
CA ALA A 113 5.18 -46.61 -18.23
C ALA A 113 6.11 -45.44 -18.53
N VAL A 114 7.33 -45.51 -18.02
CA VAL A 114 8.42 -44.58 -18.34
C VAL A 114 9.37 -45.27 -19.32
N ASP A 115 9.40 -44.78 -20.56
CA ASP A 115 10.24 -45.30 -21.64
C ASP A 115 10.87 -44.14 -22.41
N ALA A 116 12.16 -43.92 -22.16
CA ALA A 116 12.94 -42.87 -22.81
C ALA A 116 13.01 -43.00 -24.35
N SER A 117 12.71 -44.18 -24.92
CA SER A 117 12.72 -44.40 -26.37
C SER A 117 11.48 -43.81 -27.08
N THR A 118 10.45 -43.40 -26.33
CA THR A 118 9.20 -42.83 -26.85
C THR A 118 9.35 -41.47 -27.51
N GLY A 119 10.48 -40.77 -27.25
CA GLY A 119 10.73 -39.41 -27.73
C GLY A 119 9.93 -38.31 -26.99
N LEU A 120 9.18 -38.67 -25.95
CA LEU A 120 8.48 -37.71 -25.10
C LEU A 120 9.46 -37.08 -24.10
N THR A 121 9.46 -35.75 -23.98
CA THR A 121 10.43 -35.02 -23.13
C THR A 121 9.73 -34.20 -22.05
N GLY A 122 10.44 -33.90 -20.96
CA GLY A 122 9.89 -33.09 -19.87
C GLY A 122 8.63 -33.74 -19.28
N GLU A 123 7.56 -32.97 -19.13
CA GLU A 123 6.27 -33.44 -18.61
C GLU A 123 5.31 -34.01 -19.67
N GLN A 124 5.83 -34.40 -20.85
CA GLN A 124 5.00 -34.97 -21.92
C GLN A 124 4.58 -36.43 -21.65
N PHE A 125 3.32 -36.74 -21.94
CA PHE A 125 2.75 -38.09 -21.84
C PHE A 125 1.71 -38.36 -22.93
N ARG A 126 1.26 -39.62 -23.05
CA ARG A 126 0.12 -40.06 -23.85
C ARG A 126 -0.79 -40.94 -23.02
N LEU A 127 -2.09 -40.83 -23.24
CA LEU A 127 -3.11 -41.67 -22.59
C LEU A 127 -3.75 -42.61 -23.61
N HIS A 128 -3.88 -43.88 -23.26
CA HIS A 128 -4.57 -44.88 -24.07
C HIS A 128 -5.60 -45.63 -23.22
N GLU A 129 -6.85 -45.67 -23.66
CA GLU A 129 -7.91 -46.45 -22.99
C GLU A 129 -8.21 -47.75 -23.76
N GLY A 130 -8.05 -48.88 -23.06
CA GLY A 130 -8.34 -50.21 -23.56
C GLY A 130 -9.07 -51.03 -22.50
N SER A 131 -8.47 -52.14 -22.05
CA SER A 131 -8.95 -52.89 -20.88
C SER A 131 -8.69 -52.19 -19.53
N GLY A 132 -8.03 -51.03 -19.58
CA GLY A 132 -7.60 -50.18 -18.48
C GLY A 132 -7.10 -48.86 -19.07
N VAL A 133 -6.24 -48.13 -18.36
CA VAL A 133 -5.63 -46.90 -18.89
C VAL A 133 -4.11 -47.04 -18.87
N THR A 134 -3.46 -46.81 -20.02
CA THR A 134 -2.00 -46.78 -20.10
C THR A 134 -1.54 -45.34 -20.25
N ILE A 135 -0.62 -44.92 -19.37
CA ILE A 135 0.07 -43.64 -19.40
C ILE A 135 1.48 -43.92 -19.92
N THR A 136 1.80 -43.43 -21.11
CA THR A 136 3.15 -43.56 -21.68
C THR A 136 3.88 -42.23 -21.58
N ALA A 137 5.05 -42.21 -20.96
CA ALA A 137 5.90 -41.02 -20.83
C ALA A 137 7.37 -41.36 -21.08
N GLY A 138 8.18 -40.37 -21.46
CA GLY A 138 9.62 -40.53 -21.62
C GLY A 138 10.44 -40.24 -20.35
N THR A 139 9.80 -39.60 -19.36
CA THR A 139 10.42 -39.23 -18.09
C THR A 139 9.48 -39.54 -16.92
N ALA A 140 10.01 -39.57 -15.70
CA ALA A 140 9.20 -39.66 -14.48
C ALA A 140 8.25 -38.46 -14.33
N ALA A 141 8.70 -37.25 -14.66
CA ALA A 141 7.86 -36.05 -14.61
C ALA A 141 6.65 -36.14 -15.55
N GLY A 142 6.81 -36.69 -16.76
CA GLY A 142 5.70 -36.95 -17.68
C GLY A 142 4.74 -38.02 -17.18
N ALA A 143 5.24 -39.10 -16.59
CA ALA A 143 4.38 -40.13 -16.00
C ALA A 143 3.58 -39.58 -14.80
N ARG A 144 4.21 -38.73 -13.97
CA ARG A 144 3.53 -38.01 -12.88
C ARG A 144 2.42 -37.11 -13.42
N ALA A 145 2.71 -36.27 -14.43
CA ALA A 145 1.72 -35.39 -15.04
C ALA A 145 0.52 -36.18 -15.61
N GLY A 146 0.77 -37.33 -16.24
CA GLY A 146 -0.29 -38.22 -16.72
C GLY A 146 -1.12 -38.83 -15.58
N LEU A 147 -0.48 -39.30 -14.49
CA LEU A 147 -1.19 -39.83 -13.32
C LEU A 147 -2.04 -38.74 -12.63
N THR A 148 -1.50 -37.53 -12.46
CA THR A 148 -2.23 -36.40 -11.89
C THR A 148 -3.42 -36.01 -12.77
N THR A 149 -3.25 -35.99 -14.11
CA THR A 149 -4.34 -35.73 -15.07
C THR A 149 -5.45 -36.77 -14.95
N VAL A 150 -5.09 -38.06 -14.83
CA VAL A 150 -6.05 -39.15 -14.64
C VAL A 150 -6.76 -39.02 -13.29
N ALA A 151 -6.05 -38.72 -12.20
CA ALA A 151 -6.63 -38.54 -10.88
C ALA A 151 -7.65 -37.39 -10.85
N ASP A 152 -7.29 -36.23 -11.41
CA ASP A 152 -8.15 -35.04 -11.53
C ASP A 152 -9.44 -35.37 -12.29
N ARG A 153 -9.34 -36.00 -13.47
CA ARG A 153 -10.51 -36.39 -14.29
C ARG A 153 -11.44 -37.38 -13.58
N ILE A 154 -10.89 -38.32 -12.81
CA ILE A 154 -11.69 -39.27 -12.02
C ILE A 154 -12.43 -38.52 -10.90
N ARG A 155 -11.73 -37.68 -10.13
CA ARG A 155 -12.33 -36.90 -9.03
C ARG A 155 -13.42 -35.97 -9.56
N SER A 156 -13.17 -35.34 -10.71
CA SER A 156 -14.10 -34.40 -11.33
C SER A 156 -15.22 -35.04 -12.14
N ALA A 157 -15.30 -36.37 -12.19
CA ALA A 157 -16.30 -37.09 -13.00
C ALA A 157 -16.28 -36.72 -14.49
N GLY A 158 -15.10 -36.43 -15.01
CA GLY A 158 -14.82 -36.30 -16.44
C GLY A 158 -14.50 -37.64 -17.10
N ALA A 159 -14.46 -37.66 -18.42
CA ALA A 159 -13.93 -38.80 -19.17
C ALA A 159 -12.42 -38.91 -18.91
N VAL A 160 -11.94 -40.10 -18.51
CA VAL A 160 -10.51 -40.31 -18.18
C VAL A 160 -9.63 -40.12 -19.43
N VAL A 161 -10.03 -40.72 -20.56
CA VAL A 161 -9.41 -40.51 -21.86
C VAL A 161 -10.49 -40.13 -22.89
N PRO A 162 -10.73 -38.83 -23.10
CA PRO A 162 -11.64 -38.37 -24.14
C PRO A 162 -11.32 -38.99 -25.51
N PRO A 163 -12.32 -39.31 -26.37
CA PRO A 163 -12.06 -39.96 -27.66
C PRO A 163 -11.08 -39.22 -28.58
N GLY A 164 -11.02 -37.88 -28.47
CA GLY A 164 -10.10 -37.04 -29.24
C GLY A 164 -8.67 -36.98 -28.69
N GLU A 165 -8.40 -37.59 -27.53
CA GLU A 165 -7.11 -37.54 -26.83
C GLU A 165 -6.38 -38.90 -26.77
N GLN A 166 -6.97 -39.95 -27.36
CA GLN A 166 -6.37 -41.28 -27.44
C GLN A 166 -5.02 -41.21 -28.16
N ASP A 167 -3.95 -41.63 -27.47
CA ASP A 167 -2.57 -41.62 -27.95
C ASP A 167 -2.04 -40.25 -28.41
N VAL A 168 -2.70 -39.16 -28.05
CA VAL A 168 -2.25 -37.80 -28.32
C VAL A 168 -1.19 -37.39 -27.31
N THR A 169 -0.09 -36.81 -27.78
CA THR A 169 0.92 -36.22 -26.89
C THR A 169 0.33 -35.02 -26.17
N GLN A 170 0.30 -35.10 -24.85
CA GLN A 170 -0.16 -34.06 -23.93
C GLN A 170 1.00 -33.61 -23.04
N GLY A 171 0.89 -32.41 -22.48
CA GLY A 171 1.84 -31.84 -21.53
C GLY A 171 1.47 -30.39 -21.22
N PRO A 172 1.91 -29.84 -20.08
CA PRO A 172 1.60 -28.47 -19.70
C PRO A 172 2.26 -27.47 -20.66
N ARG A 173 1.55 -26.37 -20.98
CA ARG A 173 2.04 -25.28 -21.82
C ARG A 173 3.19 -24.50 -21.19
N LEU A 174 3.12 -24.26 -19.88
CA LEU A 174 4.14 -23.59 -19.08
C LEU A 174 4.89 -24.60 -18.22
N GLY A 175 6.22 -24.63 -18.36
CA GLY A 175 7.10 -25.64 -17.79
C GLY A 175 7.47 -25.40 -16.32
N LEU A 176 7.41 -24.15 -15.84
CA LEU A 176 7.71 -23.80 -14.46
C LEU A 176 6.45 -23.28 -13.76
N ARG A 177 5.96 -23.99 -12.75
CA ARG A 177 4.71 -23.66 -12.03
C ARG A 177 5.02 -23.67 -10.55
N LEU A 178 5.31 -22.48 -10.02
CA LEU A 178 5.73 -22.26 -8.65
C LEU A 178 4.51 -21.95 -7.76
N THR A 179 4.53 -22.44 -6.53
CA THR A 179 3.70 -21.96 -5.42
C THR A 179 4.58 -21.31 -4.35
N ASP A 180 4.03 -20.43 -3.53
CA ASP A 180 4.63 -20.10 -2.24
C ASP A 180 4.45 -21.25 -1.22
N VAL A 181 4.94 -21.01 -0.01
CA VAL A 181 4.88 -21.93 1.14
C VAL A 181 3.53 -21.95 1.87
N GLY A 182 2.46 -21.38 1.31
CA GLY A 182 1.16 -21.35 1.97
C GLY A 182 1.25 -20.80 3.41
N ALA A 183 0.53 -21.42 4.34
CA ALA A 183 0.55 -21.04 5.76
C ALA A 183 1.52 -21.88 6.62
N VAL A 184 2.48 -22.56 6.01
CA VAL A 184 3.45 -23.41 6.73
C VAL A 184 4.22 -22.59 7.76
N GLY A 185 4.23 -23.05 9.01
CA GLY A 185 5.01 -22.45 10.11
C GLY A 185 4.55 -21.09 10.59
N LEU A 186 3.51 -20.51 9.97
CA LEU A 186 2.89 -19.26 10.44
C LEU A 186 2.24 -19.46 11.81
N ASP A 187 2.30 -18.43 12.64
CA ASP A 187 1.63 -18.43 13.93
C ASP A 187 0.11 -18.44 13.74
N ASP A 188 -0.55 -19.22 14.58
CA ASP A 188 -2.00 -19.37 14.60
C ASP A 188 -2.62 -18.89 15.92
N ASP A 189 -1.85 -18.15 16.73
CA ASP A 189 -2.32 -17.56 17.98
C ASP A 189 -3.46 -16.55 17.75
N PRO A 190 -4.71 -16.86 18.16
CA PRO A 190 -5.85 -15.96 17.98
C PRO A 190 -5.68 -14.60 18.65
N GLU A 191 -4.85 -14.48 19.70
CA GLU A 191 -4.61 -13.20 20.38
C GLU A 191 -3.87 -12.20 19.47
N GLN A 192 -3.07 -12.66 18.50
CA GLN A 192 -2.38 -11.77 17.56
C GLN A 192 -3.34 -11.13 16.56
N PHE A 193 -4.37 -11.86 16.14
CA PHE A 193 -5.42 -11.37 15.24
C PHE A 193 -6.44 -10.47 15.95
N ALA A 194 -6.69 -10.69 17.24
CA ALA A 194 -7.73 -9.99 18.00
C ALA A 194 -7.55 -8.47 18.07
N SER A 195 -6.32 -7.96 17.88
CA SER A 195 -6.05 -6.53 17.86
C SER A 195 -6.54 -5.84 16.58
N GLY A 196 -6.53 -6.54 15.45
CA GLY A 196 -6.88 -6.03 14.12
C GLY A 196 -6.00 -4.87 13.62
N ASP A 197 -4.91 -4.51 14.31
CA ASP A 197 -4.09 -3.34 14.01
C ASP A 197 -2.61 -3.68 13.72
N ASN A 198 -2.27 -4.96 13.68
CA ASN A 198 -0.94 -5.45 13.33
C ASN A 198 -0.76 -5.58 11.82
N TYR A 199 -0.52 -4.44 11.18
CA TYR A 199 -0.23 -4.32 9.74
C TYR A 199 1.24 -4.69 9.36
N SER A 200 1.91 -5.53 10.13
CA SER A 200 3.26 -6.00 9.79
C SER A 200 3.25 -6.97 8.61
N LEU A 201 4.29 -6.92 7.78
CA LEU A 201 4.41 -7.70 6.54
C LEU A 201 5.36 -8.90 6.68
N ASN A 202 5.79 -9.19 7.91
CA ASN A 202 6.62 -10.36 8.16
C ASN A 202 5.82 -11.64 7.88
N SER A 203 6.36 -12.50 7.02
CA SER A 203 5.80 -13.78 6.64
C SER A 203 6.82 -14.91 6.81
N ASP A 204 7.66 -14.79 7.83
CA ASP A 204 8.67 -15.78 8.14
C ASP A 204 8.02 -17.10 8.59
N ILE A 205 8.48 -18.21 8.02
CA ILE A 205 7.89 -19.55 8.22
C ILE A 205 8.66 -20.39 9.23
N VAL A 206 9.81 -19.91 9.72
CA VAL A 206 10.66 -20.62 10.68
C VAL A 206 10.70 -19.92 12.04
N GLY A 207 10.19 -18.68 12.13
CA GLY A 207 10.26 -17.83 13.31
C GLY A 207 9.68 -18.46 14.57
N SER A 208 8.60 -19.25 14.44
CA SER A 208 7.99 -19.99 15.55
C SER A 208 8.89 -21.09 16.13
N ALA A 209 9.88 -21.57 15.37
CA ALA A 209 10.83 -22.59 15.79
C ALA A 209 12.18 -22.02 16.23
N VAL A 210 12.45 -20.73 16.04
CA VAL A 210 13.77 -20.16 16.35
C VAL A 210 13.86 -19.71 17.81
N LEU A 211 14.93 -20.17 18.46
CA LEU A 211 15.22 -19.91 19.87
C LEU A 211 16.31 -18.82 20.01
N PRO A 212 16.21 -17.96 21.03
CA PRO A 212 17.20 -16.91 21.27
C PRO A 212 18.56 -17.44 21.75
N GLU A 213 18.62 -18.70 22.18
CA GLU A 213 19.82 -19.38 22.68
C GLU A 213 19.87 -20.85 22.23
N ALA A 214 21.00 -21.52 22.45
CA ALA A 214 21.17 -22.94 22.16
C ALA A 214 20.02 -23.78 22.80
N PRO A 215 19.40 -24.73 22.08
CA PRO A 215 19.85 -25.35 20.83
C PRO A 215 19.56 -24.56 19.53
N TRP A 216 19.13 -23.31 19.63
CA TRP A 216 18.85 -22.35 18.53
C TRP A 216 17.60 -22.66 17.70
N VAL A 217 17.19 -23.92 17.64
CA VAL A 217 15.97 -24.35 16.98
C VAL A 217 15.20 -25.30 17.90
N ASP A 218 13.89 -25.11 18.01
CA ASP A 218 12.96 -26.01 18.69
C ASP A 218 12.61 -27.20 17.79
N ALA A 219 13.03 -28.40 18.20
CA ALA A 219 12.83 -29.61 17.43
C ALA A 219 11.35 -30.01 17.28
N ASP A 220 10.51 -29.70 18.26
CA ASP A 220 9.08 -30.03 18.21
C ASP A 220 8.36 -29.09 17.23
N ALA A 221 8.73 -27.80 17.23
CA ALA A 221 8.23 -26.84 16.24
C ALA A 221 8.67 -27.20 14.81
N VAL A 222 9.92 -27.63 14.62
CA VAL A 222 10.41 -28.12 13.31
C VAL A 222 9.62 -29.35 12.84
N ALA A 223 9.29 -30.27 13.75
CA ALA A 223 8.50 -31.44 13.40
C ALA A 223 7.10 -31.04 12.91
N ALA A 224 6.44 -30.10 13.58
CA ALA A 224 5.15 -29.56 13.14
C ALA A 224 5.25 -28.87 11.77
N ILE A 225 6.23 -27.98 11.59
CA ILE A 225 6.50 -27.33 10.30
C ILE A 225 6.75 -28.36 9.21
N SER A 226 7.48 -29.45 9.51
CA SER A 226 7.74 -30.50 8.55
C SER A 226 6.49 -31.26 8.11
N GLU A 227 5.52 -31.47 9.00
CA GLU A 227 4.25 -32.11 8.66
C GLU A 227 3.41 -31.18 7.78
N GLU A 228 3.31 -29.91 8.15
CA GLU A 228 2.62 -28.88 7.36
C GLU A 228 3.22 -28.72 5.96
N TYR A 229 4.55 -28.64 5.87
CA TYR A 229 5.26 -28.51 4.59
C TYR A 229 5.02 -29.70 3.66
N ARG A 230 5.01 -30.93 4.21
CA ARG A 230 4.72 -32.13 3.42
C ARG A 230 3.29 -32.13 2.89
N ALA A 231 2.32 -31.73 3.73
CA ALA A 231 0.93 -31.62 3.31
C ALA A 231 0.76 -30.60 2.17
N LEU A 232 1.44 -29.45 2.26
CA LEU A 232 1.44 -28.45 1.19
C LEU A 232 2.07 -28.99 -0.10
N VAL A 233 3.26 -29.60 -0.03
CA VAL A 233 3.96 -30.16 -1.20
C VAL A 233 3.09 -31.20 -1.90
N ASP A 234 2.49 -32.12 -1.14
CA ASP A 234 1.62 -33.16 -1.70
C ASP A 234 0.36 -32.56 -2.36
N HIS A 235 -0.23 -31.53 -1.74
CA HIS A 235 -1.39 -30.79 -2.28
C HIS A 235 -1.03 -30.05 -3.57
N ALA A 236 0.08 -29.31 -3.58
CA ALA A 236 0.56 -28.54 -4.74
C ALA A 236 0.89 -29.46 -5.93
N LEU A 237 1.56 -30.60 -5.67
CA LEU A 237 1.83 -31.63 -6.68
C LEU A 237 0.54 -32.21 -7.28
N ALA A 238 -0.49 -32.43 -6.45
CA ALA A 238 -1.79 -32.93 -6.90
C ALA A 238 -2.55 -31.91 -7.77
N GLN A 239 -2.30 -30.62 -7.61
CA GLN A 239 -2.83 -29.56 -8.48
C GLN A 239 -1.99 -29.32 -9.74
N GLY A 240 -0.76 -29.83 -9.79
CA GLY A 240 0.13 -29.77 -10.96
C GLY A 240 1.28 -28.77 -10.85
N TYR A 241 1.50 -28.16 -9.68
CA TYR A 241 2.69 -27.38 -9.39
C TYR A 241 3.94 -28.26 -9.41
N ASN A 242 5.08 -27.67 -9.79
CA ASN A 242 6.35 -28.39 -9.88
C ASN A 242 7.54 -27.59 -9.32
N GLY A 243 7.28 -26.51 -8.59
CA GLY A 243 8.28 -25.82 -7.81
C GLY A 243 7.66 -25.04 -6.65
N ILE A 244 8.51 -24.69 -5.69
CA ILE A 244 8.14 -24.00 -4.46
C ILE A 244 9.16 -22.92 -4.14
N VAL A 245 8.67 -21.79 -3.64
CA VAL A 245 9.47 -20.64 -3.19
C VAL A 245 9.29 -20.51 -1.69
N LEU A 246 10.38 -20.61 -0.92
CA LEU A 246 10.39 -20.43 0.53
C LEU A 246 11.34 -19.33 0.96
N GLN A 247 11.04 -18.62 2.06
CA GLN A 247 11.91 -17.55 2.54
C GLN A 247 13.24 -18.12 3.04
N GLY A 248 14.33 -17.48 2.65
CA GLY A 248 15.59 -17.56 3.35
C GLY A 248 16.87 -17.36 2.55
N PHE A 249 17.93 -16.92 3.22
CA PHE A 249 19.28 -16.85 2.66
C PHE A 249 20.37 -16.83 3.75
N LEU A 250 20.57 -15.68 4.40
CA LEU A 250 21.70 -15.47 5.31
C LEU A 250 21.63 -16.33 6.56
N GLU A 251 20.43 -16.68 7.01
CA GLU A 251 20.22 -17.54 8.17
C GLU A 251 20.70 -18.98 7.99
N TYR A 252 21.05 -19.38 6.76
CA TYR A 252 21.63 -20.68 6.43
C TYR A 252 23.15 -20.61 6.11
N VAL A 253 23.78 -19.45 6.32
CA VAL A 253 25.17 -19.17 5.93
C VAL A 253 26.01 -18.78 7.15
N THR A 254 27.24 -19.28 7.20
CA THR A 254 28.22 -19.03 8.27
C THR A 254 29.34 -18.07 7.86
N PHE A 255 29.57 -17.88 6.55
CA PHE A 255 30.71 -17.13 6.03
C PHE A 255 32.06 -17.67 6.52
N ASP A 256 32.18 -18.98 6.74
CA ASP A 256 33.37 -19.62 7.30
C ASP A 256 34.65 -19.31 6.48
N GLU A 257 34.56 -19.13 5.16
CA GLU A 257 35.70 -18.77 4.29
C GLU A 257 36.20 -17.32 4.49
N LEU A 258 35.31 -16.40 4.91
CA LEU A 258 35.61 -14.98 5.03
C LEU A 258 35.86 -14.53 6.48
N GLY A 259 35.36 -15.29 7.46
CA GLY A 259 35.47 -14.93 8.88
C GLY A 259 34.69 -13.65 9.21
N VAL A 260 33.48 -13.51 8.66
CA VAL A 260 32.58 -12.37 8.93
C VAL A 260 32.25 -12.30 10.42
N TYR A 261 31.87 -13.44 11.00
CA TYR A 261 31.50 -13.52 12.41
C TYR A 261 32.72 -13.79 13.32
N PRO A 262 32.85 -13.08 14.46
CA PRO A 262 33.94 -13.31 15.40
C PRO A 262 33.86 -14.71 16.06
N PRO A 263 34.97 -15.25 16.58
CA PRO A 263 34.95 -16.53 17.27
C PRO A 263 33.98 -16.54 18.46
N GLY A 264 33.03 -17.50 18.46
CA GLY A 264 32.02 -17.64 19.50
C GLY A 264 30.73 -16.86 19.25
N ASP A 265 30.61 -16.19 18.10
CA ASP A 265 29.39 -15.53 17.68
C ASP A 265 28.24 -16.54 17.48
N PRO A 266 27.02 -16.23 17.97
CA PRO A 266 25.88 -17.12 17.86
C PRO A 266 25.39 -17.36 16.41
N HIS A 267 25.65 -16.45 15.46
CA HIS A 267 25.18 -16.58 14.07
C HIS A 267 25.69 -17.87 13.42
N VAL A 268 26.96 -18.23 13.63
CA VAL A 268 27.54 -19.47 13.08
C VAL A 268 26.86 -20.71 13.65
N ALA A 269 26.65 -20.75 14.97
CA ALA A 269 26.01 -21.89 15.62
C ALA A 269 24.52 -22.01 15.23
N ARG A 270 23.83 -20.87 15.11
CA ARG A 270 22.44 -20.79 14.66
C ARG A 270 22.31 -21.24 13.21
N ALA A 271 23.12 -20.73 12.29
CA ALA A 271 23.06 -21.10 10.87
C ALA A 271 23.28 -22.60 10.66
N ARG A 272 24.23 -23.20 11.40
CA ARG A 272 24.43 -24.66 11.38
C ARG A 272 23.22 -25.43 11.91
N ALA A 273 22.61 -24.96 13.00
CA ALA A 273 21.39 -25.56 13.54
C ALA A 273 20.19 -25.43 12.57
N MET A 274 20.06 -24.29 11.89
CA MET A 274 19.05 -24.06 10.85
C MET A 274 19.22 -25.03 9.69
N VAL A 275 20.43 -25.19 9.15
CA VAL A 275 20.72 -26.15 8.08
C VAL A 275 20.45 -27.59 8.51
N GLU A 276 20.85 -27.97 9.73
CA GLU A 276 20.62 -29.31 10.28
C GLU A 276 19.13 -29.62 10.46
N ALA A 277 18.36 -28.67 11.01
CA ALA A 277 16.95 -28.85 11.32
C ALA A 277 16.06 -28.78 10.07
N PHE A 278 16.24 -27.75 9.25
CA PHE A 278 15.34 -27.45 8.13
C PHE A 278 15.81 -27.97 6.78
N GLY A 279 17.11 -28.22 6.60
CA GLY A 279 17.65 -28.82 5.37
C GLY A 279 16.92 -30.11 4.95
N PRO A 280 16.68 -31.08 5.84
CA PRO A 280 15.89 -32.27 5.55
C PRO A 280 14.40 -31.99 5.27
N VAL A 281 13.84 -30.95 5.87
CA VAL A 281 12.43 -30.57 5.67
C VAL A 281 12.23 -30.07 4.25
N TRP A 282 13.01 -29.07 3.84
CA TRP A 282 12.90 -28.46 2.52
C TRP A 282 13.24 -29.42 1.38
N ARG A 283 14.19 -30.34 1.62
CA ARG A 283 14.58 -31.39 0.66
C ARG A 283 13.41 -32.26 0.21
N TYR A 284 12.37 -32.43 1.04
CA TYR A 284 11.21 -33.23 0.68
C TYR A 284 10.60 -32.81 -0.67
N ALA A 285 10.46 -31.50 -0.92
CA ALA A 285 9.92 -31.01 -2.19
C ALA A 285 10.79 -31.44 -3.38
N HIS A 286 12.11 -31.33 -3.25
CA HIS A 286 13.07 -31.77 -4.28
C HIS A 286 12.99 -33.29 -4.52
N ASP A 287 12.96 -34.08 -3.46
CA ASP A 287 12.84 -35.54 -3.54
C ASP A 287 11.52 -35.99 -4.19
N MET A 288 10.48 -35.15 -4.12
CA MET A 288 9.18 -35.34 -4.78
C MET A 288 9.12 -34.75 -6.20
N GLY A 289 10.25 -34.28 -6.72
CA GLY A 289 10.40 -33.77 -8.09
C GLY A 289 9.87 -32.34 -8.26
N MET A 290 9.91 -31.51 -7.22
CA MET A 290 9.71 -30.06 -7.30
C MET A 290 11.04 -29.32 -7.34
N LYS A 291 11.07 -28.18 -8.04
CA LYS A 291 12.15 -27.21 -7.94
C LYS A 291 12.06 -26.42 -6.64
N VAL A 292 13.17 -26.27 -5.92
CA VAL A 292 13.21 -25.56 -4.63
C VAL A 292 13.98 -24.24 -4.76
N TYR A 293 13.29 -23.12 -4.59
CA TYR A 293 13.90 -21.79 -4.61
C TYR A 293 13.82 -21.16 -3.23
N LEU A 294 14.95 -20.66 -2.72
CA LEU A 294 14.94 -19.81 -1.52
C LEU A 294 14.72 -18.35 -1.93
N MET A 295 14.09 -17.53 -1.09
CA MET A 295 13.78 -16.12 -1.38
C MET A 295 14.43 -15.16 -0.39
N THR A 296 14.97 -14.05 -0.86
CA THR A 296 15.52 -13.00 0.01
C THR A 296 15.37 -11.59 -0.57
N ASP A 297 15.32 -10.60 0.32
CA ASP A 297 15.31 -9.18 -0.02
C ASP A 297 16.73 -8.60 0.07
N MET A 298 17.25 -8.13 -1.06
CA MET A 298 18.59 -7.57 -1.17
C MET A 298 18.54 -6.03 -0.99
N LEU A 299 19.39 -5.42 -0.16
CA LEU A 299 20.59 -5.97 0.48
C LEU A 299 20.29 -6.60 1.85
N ALA A 300 20.40 -7.91 1.97
CA ALA A 300 20.24 -8.66 3.22
C ALA A 300 21.47 -8.43 4.12
N LEU A 301 21.25 -8.18 5.41
CA LEU A 301 22.26 -7.82 6.39
C LEU A 301 21.94 -8.37 7.78
N ASP A 302 22.99 -8.57 8.57
CA ASP A 302 22.95 -8.62 10.03
C ASP A 302 24.00 -7.61 10.57
N PRO A 303 24.02 -7.28 11.88
CA PRO A 303 24.94 -6.29 12.43
C PRO A 303 26.42 -6.61 12.19
N GLU A 304 26.83 -7.87 12.27
CA GLU A 304 28.24 -8.27 12.12
C GLU A 304 28.66 -8.32 10.65
N LEU A 305 27.76 -8.71 9.75
CA LEU A 305 27.97 -8.61 8.30
C LEU A 305 28.11 -7.15 7.85
N GLU A 306 27.26 -6.25 8.35
CA GLU A 306 27.40 -4.82 8.05
C GLU A 306 28.74 -4.26 8.55
N ASP A 307 29.11 -4.59 9.79
CA ASP A 307 30.41 -4.22 10.38
C ASP A 307 31.59 -4.77 9.56
N TYR A 308 31.49 -6.00 9.05
CA TYR A 308 32.50 -6.59 8.18
C TYR A 308 32.61 -5.83 6.85
N LEU A 309 31.49 -5.52 6.20
CA LEU A 309 31.46 -4.76 4.94
C LEU A 309 32.06 -3.37 5.11
N ASP A 310 31.74 -2.67 6.20
CA ASP A 310 32.33 -1.37 6.51
C ASP A 310 33.86 -1.44 6.71
N ARG A 311 34.35 -2.46 7.42
CA ARG A 311 35.79 -2.59 7.72
C ARG A 311 36.61 -3.12 6.55
N MET A 312 36.10 -4.10 5.82
CA MET A 312 36.87 -4.88 4.84
C MET A 312 36.62 -4.44 3.39
N VAL A 313 35.42 -3.96 3.08
CA VAL A 313 35.04 -3.48 1.74
C VAL A 313 35.04 -1.95 1.68
N GLY A 314 34.74 -1.28 2.81
CA GLY A 314 34.74 0.18 2.92
C GLY A 314 33.35 0.82 2.83
N GLY A 315 32.28 0.03 3.00
CA GLY A 315 30.90 0.51 3.05
C GLY A 315 29.91 -0.36 2.28
N LEU A 316 28.67 0.13 2.17
CA LEU A 316 27.55 -0.51 1.46
C LEU A 316 27.38 0.01 0.02
N ASP A 317 28.47 0.27 -0.70
CA ASP A 317 28.41 0.65 -2.11
C ASP A 317 27.96 -0.54 -2.97
N THR A 318 26.67 -0.60 -3.30
CA THR A 318 26.06 -1.70 -4.05
C THR A 318 26.47 -1.75 -5.52
N SER A 319 27.29 -0.80 -6.01
CA SER A 319 27.93 -0.88 -7.32
C SER A 319 29.31 -1.57 -7.28
N SER A 320 29.85 -1.82 -6.08
CA SER A 320 31.18 -2.42 -5.89
C SER A 320 31.16 -3.95 -6.13
N PRO A 321 32.04 -4.47 -7.00
CA PRO A 321 32.26 -5.91 -7.12
C PRO A 321 32.77 -6.56 -5.83
N GLU A 322 33.56 -5.83 -5.03
CA GLU A 322 34.11 -6.32 -3.76
C GLU A 322 32.99 -6.61 -2.75
N LEU A 323 31.96 -5.76 -2.68
CA LEU A 323 30.77 -6.02 -1.87
C LEU A 323 30.09 -7.31 -2.34
N TRP A 324 29.84 -7.46 -3.64
CA TRP A 324 29.15 -8.63 -4.17
C TRP A 324 29.95 -9.92 -4.04
N SER A 325 31.28 -9.86 -3.98
CA SER A 325 32.13 -11.03 -3.72
C SER A 325 31.83 -11.71 -2.36
N VAL A 326 31.39 -10.93 -1.36
CA VAL A 326 30.96 -11.47 -0.06
C VAL A 326 29.70 -12.30 -0.21
N TYR A 327 28.72 -11.80 -0.97
CA TYR A 327 27.47 -12.51 -1.24
C TYR A 327 27.66 -13.69 -2.21
N GLN A 328 28.64 -13.64 -3.11
CA GLN A 328 29.04 -14.81 -3.90
C GLN A 328 29.57 -15.94 -2.99
N SER A 329 30.35 -15.60 -1.95
CA SER A 329 30.80 -16.58 -0.96
C SER A 329 29.62 -17.18 -0.20
N ALA A 330 28.65 -16.36 0.24
CA ALA A 330 27.43 -16.84 0.90
C ALA A 330 26.62 -17.79 0.00
N LEU A 331 26.42 -17.40 -1.26
CA LEU A 331 25.64 -18.19 -2.22
C LEU A 331 26.31 -19.52 -2.55
N LYS A 332 27.65 -19.53 -2.69
CA LYS A 332 28.43 -20.75 -2.88
C LYS A 332 28.33 -21.67 -1.65
N GLU A 333 28.39 -21.11 -0.44
CA GLU A 333 28.23 -21.86 0.80
C GLU A 333 26.83 -22.49 0.88
N LEU A 334 25.78 -21.71 0.61
CA LEU A 334 24.40 -22.17 0.59
C LEU A 334 24.20 -23.35 -0.38
N PHE A 335 24.64 -23.22 -1.63
CA PHE A 335 24.53 -24.31 -2.61
C PHE A 335 25.40 -25.52 -2.24
N GLY A 336 26.50 -25.33 -1.51
CA GLY A 336 27.31 -26.41 -0.98
C GLY A 336 26.66 -27.15 0.18
N SER A 337 26.03 -26.44 1.11
CA SER A 337 25.39 -27.01 2.31
C SER A 337 24.02 -27.61 2.01
N MET A 338 23.29 -27.03 1.05
CA MET A 338 21.95 -27.43 0.64
C MET A 338 21.87 -27.66 -0.89
N PRO A 339 22.54 -28.69 -1.42
CA PRO A 339 22.67 -28.91 -2.87
C PRO A 339 21.35 -29.19 -3.61
N PHE A 340 20.29 -29.54 -2.87
CA PHE A 340 18.93 -29.76 -3.39
C PHE A 340 18.20 -28.45 -3.73
N VAL A 341 18.69 -27.30 -3.26
CA VAL A 341 18.16 -25.99 -3.65
C VAL A 341 18.49 -25.76 -5.13
N ASP A 342 17.48 -25.48 -5.95
CA ASP A 342 17.60 -25.27 -7.40
C ASP A 342 17.95 -23.83 -7.78
N GLY A 343 17.80 -22.88 -6.86
CA GLY A 343 18.19 -21.49 -7.08
C GLY A 343 17.80 -20.53 -5.97
N LEU A 344 18.04 -19.24 -6.21
CA LEU A 344 17.70 -18.15 -5.31
C LEU A 344 16.78 -17.14 -6.02
N MET A 345 15.65 -16.83 -5.41
CA MET A 345 14.78 -15.72 -5.77
C MET A 345 15.18 -14.47 -4.99
N ILE A 346 15.41 -13.37 -5.68
CA ILE A 346 15.80 -12.10 -5.06
C ILE A 346 14.81 -10.99 -5.43
N ARG A 347 14.50 -10.14 -4.45
CA ARG A 347 13.80 -8.87 -4.64
C ARG A 347 14.69 -7.72 -4.17
N ILE A 348 14.48 -6.55 -4.77
CA ILE A 348 15.05 -5.28 -4.31
C ILE A 348 13.91 -4.26 -4.16
N GLY A 349 14.14 -3.14 -3.48
CA GLY A 349 13.18 -2.02 -3.44
C GLY A 349 12.10 -2.12 -2.36
N GLU A 350 12.01 -3.25 -1.66
CA GLU A 350 11.12 -3.44 -0.50
C GLU A 350 11.91 -4.10 0.64
N GLY A 351 11.71 -3.63 1.87
CA GLY A 351 12.48 -4.07 3.04
C GLY A 351 12.31 -3.14 4.24
N GLY A 352 13.14 -3.34 5.28
CA GLY A 352 13.12 -2.51 6.49
C GLY A 352 12.19 -3.03 7.60
N SER A 353 11.77 -2.14 8.51
CA SER A 353 11.18 -2.54 9.79
C SER A 353 9.81 -3.23 9.69
N ALA A 354 9.07 -3.05 8.60
CA ALA A 354 7.78 -3.72 8.37
C ALA A 354 7.92 -5.25 8.24
N TYR A 355 9.12 -5.72 7.87
CA TYR A 355 9.46 -7.14 7.72
C TYR A 355 10.22 -7.71 8.92
N LYS A 356 10.44 -6.92 9.97
CA LYS A 356 11.25 -7.34 11.11
C LYS A 356 10.54 -8.42 11.92
N LEU A 357 11.21 -9.55 12.13
CA LEU A 357 10.79 -10.55 13.09
C LEU A 357 11.35 -10.19 14.49
N PRO A 358 10.53 -10.10 15.55
CA PRO A 358 11.02 -9.88 16.91
C PRO A 358 12.03 -10.94 17.35
N GLY A 359 13.15 -10.53 17.94
CA GLY A 359 14.21 -11.47 18.37
C GLY A 359 15.15 -11.93 17.26
N TRP A 360 14.88 -11.54 16.02
CA TRP A 360 15.70 -11.81 14.84
C TRP A 360 16.41 -10.52 14.39
N ASP A 361 17.72 -10.57 14.20
CA ASP A 361 18.57 -9.41 13.86
C ASP A 361 18.99 -9.34 12.39
N TYR A 362 18.61 -10.32 11.57
CA TYR A 362 18.68 -10.18 10.12
C TYR A 362 17.64 -9.17 9.61
N THR A 363 18.04 -8.36 8.65
CA THR A 363 17.24 -7.29 8.06
C THR A 363 17.56 -7.15 6.57
N SER A 364 16.73 -6.40 5.85
CA SER A 364 17.03 -5.96 4.49
C SER A 364 17.07 -4.44 4.41
N LYS A 365 18.04 -3.90 3.67
CA LYS A 365 18.15 -2.47 3.37
C LYS A 365 17.83 -2.20 1.90
N ILE A 366 17.02 -1.15 1.67
CA ILE A 366 16.75 -0.60 0.34
C ILE A 366 18.01 0.16 -0.14
N ALA A 367 19.05 -0.58 -0.53
CA ALA A 367 20.37 -0.05 -0.90
C ALA A 367 20.69 -0.24 -2.39
N VAL A 368 20.06 -1.21 -3.06
CA VAL A 368 20.20 -1.46 -4.51
C VAL A 368 19.20 -0.55 -5.24
N THR A 369 19.65 0.65 -5.63
CA THR A 369 18.74 1.75 -6.05
C THR A 369 19.08 2.36 -7.40
N THR A 370 20.12 1.89 -8.09
CA THR A 370 20.50 2.35 -9.44
C THR A 370 20.64 1.17 -10.41
N PRO A 371 20.51 1.40 -11.73
CA PRO A 371 20.72 0.36 -12.74
C PRO A 371 22.09 -0.32 -12.60
N GLU A 372 23.14 0.45 -12.32
CA GLU A 372 24.50 -0.08 -12.15
C GLU A 372 24.58 -1.04 -10.96
N SER A 373 23.97 -0.71 -9.83
CA SER A 373 23.92 -1.59 -8.66
C SER A 373 23.16 -2.88 -8.93
N VAL A 374 22.03 -2.82 -9.64
CA VAL A 374 21.26 -4.02 -10.02
C VAL A 374 22.09 -4.91 -10.95
N GLN A 375 22.74 -4.33 -11.95
CA GLN A 375 23.58 -5.07 -12.89
C GLN A 375 24.79 -5.69 -12.21
N ALA A 376 25.44 -4.98 -11.27
CA ALA A 376 26.55 -5.52 -10.49
C ALA A 376 26.12 -6.72 -9.64
N MET A 377 24.97 -6.59 -8.95
CA MET A 377 24.36 -7.66 -8.17
C MET A 377 24.08 -8.90 -9.05
N LEU A 378 23.30 -8.71 -10.11
CA LEU A 378 22.86 -9.82 -10.96
C LEU A 378 24.05 -10.53 -11.61
N ARG A 379 25.05 -9.79 -12.14
CA ARG A 379 26.23 -10.40 -12.75
C ARG A 379 27.03 -11.25 -11.75
N ALA A 380 27.16 -10.79 -10.50
CA ALA A 380 27.87 -11.53 -9.46
C ALA A 380 27.11 -12.79 -9.05
N LEU A 381 25.81 -12.67 -8.77
CA LEU A 381 24.99 -13.81 -8.35
C LEU A 381 24.83 -14.85 -9.47
N LEU A 382 24.63 -14.40 -10.72
CA LEU A 382 24.54 -15.30 -11.88
C LEU A 382 25.86 -16.02 -12.16
N ALA A 383 27.01 -15.38 -11.98
CA ALA A 383 28.30 -16.05 -12.13
C ALA A 383 28.44 -17.23 -11.16
N THR A 384 28.08 -17.04 -9.89
CA THR A 384 28.12 -18.10 -8.88
C THR A 384 27.05 -19.17 -9.14
N ALA A 385 25.84 -18.76 -9.52
CA ALA A 385 24.74 -19.68 -9.80
C ALA A 385 25.04 -20.57 -11.03
N GLY A 386 25.62 -19.99 -12.10
CA GLY A 386 26.02 -20.72 -13.29
C GLY A 386 27.14 -21.74 -13.06
N GLU A 387 28.06 -21.48 -12.12
CA GLU A 387 29.06 -22.48 -11.70
C GLU A 387 28.43 -23.71 -11.03
N ALA A 388 27.29 -23.54 -10.38
CA ALA A 388 26.54 -24.57 -9.67
C ALA A 388 25.35 -25.14 -10.46
N ASP A 389 25.10 -24.68 -11.69
CA ASP A 389 23.93 -25.00 -12.52
C ASP A 389 22.60 -24.72 -11.79
N LYS A 390 22.50 -23.52 -11.19
CA LYS A 390 21.35 -23.03 -10.41
C LYS A 390 20.76 -21.78 -11.03
N ASP A 391 19.46 -21.54 -10.85
CA ASP A 391 18.83 -20.31 -11.35
C ASP A 391 18.92 -19.15 -10.33
N ILE A 392 18.90 -17.93 -10.85
CA ILE A 392 18.54 -16.72 -10.10
C ILE A 392 17.19 -16.23 -10.63
N ILE A 393 16.18 -16.19 -9.77
CA ILE A 393 14.89 -15.57 -10.08
C ILE A 393 14.90 -14.12 -9.59
N PHE A 394 14.94 -13.16 -10.49
CA PHE A 394 14.88 -11.74 -10.13
C PHE A 394 13.44 -11.23 -10.18
N ARG A 395 12.89 -10.88 -9.02
CA ARG A 395 11.58 -10.21 -8.92
C ARG A 395 11.73 -8.74 -9.25
N THR A 396 10.95 -8.26 -10.23
CA THR A 396 11.01 -6.85 -10.67
C THR A 396 10.25 -5.90 -9.77
N TRP A 397 9.60 -6.36 -8.70
CA TRP A 397 8.84 -5.51 -7.76
C TRP A 397 9.77 -4.60 -6.93
N THR A 398 10.04 -3.38 -7.43
CA THR A 398 11.09 -2.46 -6.90
C THR A 398 10.58 -1.11 -6.35
N VAL A 399 9.30 -1.02 -6.00
CA VAL A 399 8.50 0.19 -5.65
C VAL A 399 9.28 1.45 -5.23
N GLY A 400 9.22 2.50 -6.06
CA GLY A 400 9.31 3.91 -5.65
C GLY A 400 10.65 4.47 -5.16
N PHE A 401 11.67 3.63 -4.94
CA PHE A 401 12.96 4.07 -4.41
C PHE A 401 14.09 4.02 -5.46
N GLY A 402 14.77 5.16 -5.64
CA GLY A 402 15.91 5.28 -6.55
C GLY A 402 15.53 5.35 -8.03
N ALA A 403 16.55 5.23 -8.89
CA ALA A 403 16.39 5.28 -10.35
C ALA A 403 15.77 4.00 -10.94
N VAL A 404 15.56 2.97 -10.12
CA VAL A 404 14.97 1.68 -10.51
C VAL A 404 13.58 1.45 -9.89
N GLY A 405 13.01 2.45 -9.23
CA GLY A 405 11.75 2.32 -8.47
C GLY A 405 10.52 1.98 -9.31
N ASP A 406 10.58 2.21 -10.62
CA ASP A 406 9.51 1.92 -11.59
C ASP A 406 9.85 0.72 -12.51
N LEU A 407 10.93 -0.01 -12.24
CA LEU A 407 11.35 -1.20 -13.02
C LEU A 407 10.22 -2.23 -13.17
N HIS A 408 9.35 -2.33 -12.16
CA HIS A 408 8.23 -3.25 -12.17
C HIS A 408 7.14 -2.93 -13.21
N THR A 409 7.05 -1.70 -13.73
CA THR A 409 5.96 -1.25 -14.62
C THR A 409 6.42 -0.46 -15.85
N ASN A 410 7.69 -0.05 -15.91
CA ASN A 410 8.22 0.78 -16.98
C ASN A 410 9.15 -0.01 -17.93
N PRO A 411 8.76 -0.23 -19.20
CA PRO A 411 9.59 -0.93 -20.19
C PRO A 411 10.97 -0.29 -20.46
N ASP A 412 11.09 1.04 -20.39
CA ASP A 412 12.37 1.73 -20.62
C ASP A 412 13.34 1.48 -19.45
N SER A 413 12.82 1.50 -18.21
CA SER A 413 13.59 1.13 -17.03
C SER A 413 13.98 -0.35 -17.07
N TYR A 414 13.06 -1.22 -17.51
CA TYR A 414 13.34 -2.65 -17.74
C TYR A 414 14.51 -2.85 -18.70
N GLU A 415 14.47 -2.25 -19.88
CA GLU A 415 15.52 -2.39 -20.88
C GLU A 415 16.86 -1.82 -20.38
N THR A 416 16.82 -0.68 -19.68
CA THR A 416 18.04 -0.06 -19.10
C THR A 416 18.71 -0.98 -18.09
N VAL A 417 17.93 -1.66 -17.24
CA VAL A 417 18.46 -2.51 -16.17
C VAL A 417 18.86 -3.88 -16.70
N LEU A 418 18.00 -4.54 -17.49
CA LEU A 418 18.11 -5.96 -17.84
C LEU A 418 18.55 -6.22 -19.28
N GLY A 419 18.38 -5.27 -20.21
CA GLY A 419 18.66 -5.47 -21.64
C GLY A 419 20.10 -5.90 -21.96
N GLY A 420 21.06 -5.57 -21.07
CA GLY A 420 22.47 -5.96 -21.17
C GLY A 420 22.85 -7.28 -20.46
N ILE A 421 21.88 -8.05 -19.96
CA ILE A 421 22.10 -9.32 -19.26
C ILE A 421 21.42 -10.44 -20.05
N ASP A 422 22.25 -11.31 -20.62
CA ASP A 422 21.87 -12.53 -21.33
C ASP A 422 22.56 -13.71 -20.64
N ASP A 423 21.82 -14.40 -19.76
CA ASP A 423 22.29 -15.55 -19.00
C ASP A 423 21.16 -16.59 -18.92
N PRO A 424 21.40 -17.86 -19.28
CA PRO A 424 20.36 -18.89 -19.25
C PRO A 424 19.85 -19.20 -17.84
N HIS A 425 20.58 -18.84 -16.78
CA HIS A 425 20.18 -19.04 -15.39
C HIS A 425 19.37 -17.86 -14.83
N LEU A 426 19.15 -16.79 -15.59
CA LEU A 426 18.32 -15.67 -15.16
C LEU A 426 16.85 -15.88 -15.56
N ILE A 427 15.98 -15.91 -14.55
CA ILE A 427 14.53 -15.86 -14.73
C ILE A 427 14.02 -14.54 -14.14
N VAL A 428 13.23 -13.79 -14.89
CA VAL A 428 12.64 -12.54 -14.41
C VAL A 428 11.17 -12.78 -14.05
N SER A 429 10.84 -12.53 -12.78
CA SER A 429 9.51 -12.66 -12.20
C SER A 429 8.81 -11.32 -12.13
N THR A 430 7.59 -11.24 -12.67
CA THR A 430 6.81 -9.99 -12.75
C THR A 430 5.33 -10.26 -12.56
N LYS A 431 4.66 -9.46 -11.71
CA LYS A 431 3.20 -9.50 -11.53
C LYS A 431 2.46 -9.31 -12.85
N TYR A 432 1.39 -10.08 -13.07
CA TYR A 432 0.57 -9.94 -14.28
C TYR A 432 0.00 -8.53 -14.45
N SER A 433 -0.28 -7.84 -13.34
CA SER A 433 -0.81 -6.48 -13.31
C SER A 433 0.30 -5.43 -13.33
N ALA A 434 0.06 -4.28 -13.97
CA ALA A 434 0.91 -3.10 -13.89
C ALA A 434 0.77 -2.39 -12.54
N GLY A 435 1.27 -3.02 -11.47
CA GLY A 435 1.17 -2.54 -10.09
C GLY A 435 0.97 -3.71 -9.13
N ASP A 436 0.26 -3.45 -8.02
CA ASP A 436 0.15 -4.39 -6.91
C ASP A 436 -1.13 -5.22 -6.93
N PHE A 437 -1.28 -6.07 -7.94
CA PHE A 437 -2.37 -7.03 -8.10
C PHE A 437 -3.80 -6.49 -8.15
N TYR A 438 -4.14 -5.26 -7.76
CA TYR A 438 -5.49 -4.71 -7.78
C TYR A 438 -6.25 -5.02 -9.07
N SER A 439 -7.55 -5.31 -8.94
CA SER A 439 -8.46 -5.24 -10.08
C SER A 439 -8.49 -3.80 -10.62
N HIS A 440 -8.82 -3.65 -11.91
CA HIS A 440 -8.76 -2.38 -12.65
C HIS A 440 -7.34 -1.86 -12.98
N LEU A 441 -6.29 -2.62 -12.69
CA LEU A 441 -4.98 -2.36 -13.28
C LEU A 441 -4.88 -3.00 -14.68
N PRO A 442 -4.16 -2.37 -15.62
CA PRO A 442 -3.86 -3.00 -16.90
C PRO A 442 -2.87 -4.16 -16.71
N LEU A 443 -2.71 -4.99 -17.75
CA LEU A 443 -1.62 -5.96 -17.78
C LEU A 443 -0.26 -5.24 -17.75
N ASN A 444 0.74 -5.91 -17.19
CA ASN A 444 2.05 -5.32 -17.00
C ASN A 444 2.82 -5.23 -18.33
N PRO A 445 3.10 -4.02 -18.85
CA PRO A 445 3.73 -3.88 -20.16
C PRO A 445 5.19 -4.38 -20.17
N THR A 446 5.83 -4.53 -19.01
CA THR A 446 7.20 -5.07 -18.94
C THR A 446 7.26 -6.57 -19.22
N LEU A 447 6.13 -7.29 -19.18
CA LEU A 447 6.04 -8.71 -19.57
C LEU A 447 6.05 -8.88 -21.09
N GLU A 448 5.79 -7.84 -21.87
CA GLU A 448 5.79 -7.89 -23.34
C GLU A 448 7.18 -7.64 -23.96
N VAL A 449 8.16 -7.25 -23.16
CA VAL A 449 9.52 -6.88 -23.60
C VAL A 449 10.61 -7.73 -22.93
N GLY A 450 11.85 -7.60 -23.42
CA GLY A 450 13.02 -8.30 -22.90
C GLY A 450 13.28 -9.66 -23.55
N GLY A 451 14.53 -10.11 -23.49
CA GLY A 451 14.98 -11.41 -24.03
C GLY A 451 15.16 -12.51 -22.97
N GLN A 452 14.96 -12.18 -21.69
CA GLN A 452 15.20 -13.07 -20.56
C GLN A 452 14.07 -14.12 -20.42
N ARG A 453 14.36 -15.25 -19.77
CA ARG A 453 13.32 -16.21 -19.33
C ARG A 453 12.36 -15.49 -18.39
N ARG A 454 11.05 -15.68 -18.54
CA ARG A 454 10.02 -14.96 -17.76
C ARG A 454 9.09 -15.91 -17.01
N ILE A 455 8.72 -15.50 -15.81
CA ILE A 455 7.54 -16.04 -15.11
C ILE A 455 6.58 -14.91 -14.73
N ILE A 456 5.29 -15.23 -14.72
CA ILE A 456 4.21 -14.31 -14.31
C ILE A 456 3.85 -14.58 -12.85
N GLU A 457 3.88 -13.55 -11.99
CA GLU A 457 3.35 -13.67 -10.63
C GLU A 457 1.82 -13.54 -10.66
N LEU A 458 1.14 -14.43 -9.96
CA LEU A 458 -0.29 -14.49 -9.71
C LEU A 458 -0.54 -14.48 -8.20
N GLN A 459 -1.72 -14.05 -7.77
CA GLN A 459 -2.08 -14.03 -6.35
C GLN A 459 -3.45 -14.68 -6.15
N ALA A 460 -3.45 -15.95 -5.73
CA ALA A 460 -4.66 -16.69 -5.41
C ALA A 460 -5.40 -16.11 -4.20
N ARG A 461 -4.70 -15.87 -3.09
CA ARG A 461 -5.24 -15.17 -1.91
C ARG A 461 -5.16 -13.67 -2.12
N ARG A 462 -6.24 -13.08 -2.63
CA ARG A 462 -6.28 -11.67 -3.02
C ARG A 462 -6.15 -10.74 -1.83
N GLU A 463 -4.97 -10.14 -1.70
CA GLU A 463 -4.57 -9.28 -0.59
C GLU A 463 -5.53 -8.11 -0.40
N PHE A 464 -5.81 -7.36 -1.46
CA PHE A 464 -6.65 -6.18 -1.41
C PHE A 464 -8.15 -6.46 -1.55
N GLU A 465 -8.55 -7.71 -1.76
CA GLU A 465 -9.95 -8.07 -2.02
C GLU A 465 -10.46 -9.01 -0.92
N GLY A 466 -10.32 -8.54 0.32
CA GLY A 466 -10.78 -9.26 1.52
C GLY A 466 -9.84 -10.37 2.00
N GLN A 467 -8.58 -10.41 1.54
CA GLN A 467 -7.57 -11.35 2.02
C GLN A 467 -8.04 -12.82 2.03
N GLY A 468 -8.80 -13.20 1.00
CA GLY A 468 -9.30 -14.58 0.81
C GLY A 468 -10.67 -14.90 1.41
N VAL A 469 -11.25 -14.08 2.30
CA VAL A 469 -12.56 -14.45 2.91
C VAL A 469 -13.77 -14.19 2.02
N LEU A 470 -13.60 -13.38 0.99
CA LEU A 470 -14.65 -13.10 0.02
C LEU A 470 -14.52 -14.08 -1.16
N PRO A 471 -15.60 -14.76 -1.59
CA PRO A 471 -15.60 -15.52 -2.84
C PRO A 471 -15.07 -14.66 -3.99
N ASN A 472 -14.00 -15.09 -4.65
CA ASN A 472 -13.31 -14.25 -5.63
C ASN A 472 -12.66 -15.09 -6.74
N ASP A 473 -13.43 -15.43 -7.77
CA ASP A 473 -12.97 -16.29 -8.87
C ASP A 473 -12.15 -15.53 -9.92
N LEU A 474 -10.83 -15.70 -9.88
CA LEU A 474 -9.89 -15.04 -10.80
C LEU A 474 -9.70 -15.78 -12.13
N GLY A 475 -10.41 -16.89 -12.38
CA GLY A 475 -10.14 -17.75 -13.53
C GLY A 475 -10.23 -17.04 -14.88
N ALA A 476 -11.26 -16.21 -15.07
CA ALA A 476 -11.44 -15.46 -16.33
C ALA A 476 -10.34 -14.40 -16.53
N LEU A 477 -9.97 -13.68 -15.47
CA LEU A 477 -8.89 -12.69 -15.48
C LEU A 477 -7.54 -13.33 -15.80
N THR A 478 -7.25 -14.45 -15.12
CA THR A 478 -6.01 -15.21 -15.29
C THR A 478 -5.92 -15.76 -16.72
N GLN A 479 -7.02 -16.28 -17.27
CA GLN A 479 -7.04 -16.79 -18.64
C GLN A 479 -6.75 -15.69 -19.66
N GLU A 480 -7.39 -14.53 -19.54
CA GLU A 480 -7.17 -13.41 -20.46
C GLU A 480 -5.71 -12.93 -20.37
N ALA A 481 -5.20 -12.73 -19.16
CA ALA A 481 -3.81 -12.32 -18.93
C ALA A 481 -2.81 -13.31 -19.56
N LEU A 482 -2.98 -14.62 -19.32
CA LEU A 482 -2.10 -15.62 -19.91
C LEU A 482 -2.20 -15.66 -21.43
N ARG A 483 -3.39 -15.60 -22.02
CA ARG A 483 -3.54 -15.60 -23.49
C ARG A 483 -2.84 -14.43 -24.14
N GLU A 484 -3.05 -13.22 -23.61
CA GLU A 484 -2.46 -12.00 -24.17
C GLU A 484 -0.94 -11.99 -24.01
N LEU A 485 -0.44 -12.25 -22.80
CA LEU A 485 0.99 -12.20 -22.50
C LEU A 485 1.77 -13.31 -23.22
N LEU A 486 1.23 -14.53 -23.31
CA LEU A 486 1.89 -15.63 -24.04
C LEU A 486 1.89 -15.40 -25.56
N ALA A 487 0.92 -14.64 -26.09
CA ALA A 487 0.93 -14.22 -27.48
C ALA A 487 1.98 -13.11 -27.73
N ALA A 488 2.19 -12.22 -26.75
CA ALA A 488 3.14 -11.11 -26.85
C ALA A 488 4.60 -11.54 -26.63
N ASN A 489 4.85 -12.45 -25.68
CA ASN A 489 6.21 -12.83 -25.28
C ASN A 489 6.42 -14.36 -25.23
N PRO A 490 7.18 -14.93 -26.17
CA PRO A 490 7.45 -16.37 -26.21
C PRO A 490 8.41 -16.86 -25.11
N ASN A 491 9.11 -15.96 -24.41
CA ASN A 491 10.05 -16.31 -23.33
C ASN A 491 9.35 -16.54 -21.98
N ILE A 492 8.04 -16.33 -21.90
CA ILE A 492 7.25 -16.69 -20.72
C ILE A 492 7.14 -18.21 -20.65
N GLU A 493 7.80 -18.78 -19.64
CA GLU A 493 7.92 -20.22 -19.44
C GLU A 493 7.16 -20.71 -18.21
N GLY A 494 6.64 -19.80 -17.38
CA GLY A 494 6.07 -20.18 -16.10
C GLY A 494 5.20 -19.17 -15.38
N ILE A 495 4.68 -19.61 -14.24
CA ILE A 495 3.95 -18.80 -13.27
C ILE A 495 4.51 -19.00 -11.87
N TRP A 496 4.28 -18.02 -11.01
CA TRP A 496 4.39 -18.17 -9.56
C TRP A 496 3.12 -17.70 -8.88
N ASP A 497 2.40 -18.62 -8.25
CA ASP A 497 1.15 -18.36 -7.54
C ASP A 497 1.38 -18.14 -6.04
N TRP A 498 0.76 -17.08 -5.51
CA TRP A 498 0.82 -16.72 -4.10
C TRP A 498 -0.44 -17.26 -3.41
N ALA A 499 -0.30 -18.42 -2.76
CA ALA A 499 -1.40 -19.14 -2.14
C ALA A 499 -1.72 -18.65 -0.72
N GLN A 500 -0.80 -17.98 -0.03
CA GLN A 500 -1.08 -17.38 1.29
C GLN A 500 -0.40 -16.01 1.48
N THR A 501 0.82 -15.87 0.99
CA THR A 501 1.64 -14.67 1.21
C THR A 501 1.05 -13.45 0.48
N GLY A 502 1.47 -12.25 0.91
CA GLY A 502 0.91 -10.98 0.44
C GLY A 502 0.08 -10.29 1.52
N GLY A 503 0.37 -9.01 1.76
CA GLY A 503 -0.25 -8.22 2.83
C GLY A 503 0.14 -8.65 4.24
N PRO A 504 -0.51 -8.07 5.26
CA PRO A 504 -0.27 -8.37 6.65
C PRO A 504 -0.89 -9.72 7.01
N LEU A 505 -0.22 -10.45 7.89
CA LEU A 505 -0.74 -11.71 8.39
C LEU A 505 -1.83 -11.50 9.44
N TYR A 506 -1.66 -10.52 10.33
CA TYR A 506 -2.47 -10.38 11.55
C TYR A 506 -3.46 -9.21 11.53
N ALA A 507 -3.42 -8.36 10.50
CA ALA A 507 -4.43 -7.33 10.27
C ALA A 507 -5.38 -7.79 9.16
N GLY A 508 -6.45 -8.46 9.58
CA GLY A 508 -7.44 -9.06 8.70
C GLY A 508 -7.90 -10.42 9.22
N PRO A 509 -8.58 -11.22 8.38
CA PRO A 509 -9.11 -12.52 8.78
C PRO A 509 -8.02 -13.53 9.12
N ARG A 510 -8.21 -14.23 10.25
CA ARG A 510 -7.50 -15.44 10.63
C ARG A 510 -7.95 -16.59 9.72
N ALA A 511 -7.28 -16.74 8.58
CA ALA A 511 -7.50 -17.83 7.65
C ALA A 511 -6.16 -18.28 7.04
N LEU A 512 -5.85 -19.56 7.21
CA LEU A 512 -4.53 -20.15 6.95
C LEU A 512 -4.67 -21.30 5.95
N TYR A 513 -4.05 -21.14 4.78
CA TYR A 513 -4.14 -22.10 3.67
C TYR A 513 -3.76 -23.53 4.12
N LEU A 514 -4.67 -24.48 3.89
CA LEU A 514 -4.60 -25.89 4.31
C LEU A 514 -4.63 -26.17 5.82
N ARG A 515 -4.75 -25.14 6.67
CA ARG A 515 -4.70 -25.29 8.14
C ARG A 515 -6.00 -24.88 8.81
N ASP A 516 -6.48 -23.66 8.57
CA ASP A 516 -7.58 -23.06 9.33
C ASP A 516 -8.42 -22.09 8.48
N GLY A 517 -9.68 -21.88 8.88
CA GLY A 517 -10.65 -21.05 8.16
C GLY A 517 -11.11 -21.65 6.82
N LEU A 518 -11.90 -20.86 6.08
CA LEU A 518 -12.45 -21.24 4.77
C LEU A 518 -11.44 -21.02 3.63
N TRP A 519 -10.26 -21.62 3.72
CA TRP A 519 -9.20 -21.45 2.71
C TRP A 519 -9.56 -21.94 1.30
N GLN A 520 -10.63 -22.76 1.19
CA GLN A 520 -11.15 -23.22 -0.09
C GLN A 520 -11.59 -22.06 -0.99
N THR A 521 -11.97 -20.90 -0.46
CA THR A 521 -12.37 -19.74 -1.28
C THR A 521 -11.27 -19.28 -2.24
N TRP A 522 -9.99 -19.40 -1.86
CA TRP A 522 -8.87 -19.05 -2.73
C TRP A 522 -8.06 -20.26 -3.23
N ASP A 523 -8.21 -21.45 -2.65
CA ASP A 523 -7.74 -22.71 -3.28
C ASP A 523 -8.31 -22.88 -4.69
N ALA A 524 -9.53 -22.39 -4.92
CA ALA A 524 -10.13 -22.31 -6.24
C ALA A 524 -9.22 -21.58 -7.25
N ASN A 525 -8.60 -20.47 -6.83
CA ASN A 525 -7.71 -19.68 -7.67
C ASN A 525 -6.37 -20.39 -7.88
N ALA A 526 -5.81 -21.02 -6.84
CA ALA A 526 -4.58 -21.81 -6.96
C ALA A 526 -4.78 -22.99 -7.93
N TYR A 527 -5.92 -23.69 -7.83
CA TYR A 527 -6.28 -24.75 -8.77
C TYR A 527 -6.44 -24.21 -10.19
N LEU A 528 -7.20 -23.12 -10.39
CA LEU A 528 -7.43 -22.53 -11.70
C LEU A 528 -6.13 -22.01 -12.35
N ALA A 529 -5.23 -21.40 -11.58
CA ALA A 529 -3.92 -20.96 -12.05
C ALA A 529 -3.09 -22.14 -12.58
N ALA A 530 -3.03 -23.26 -11.84
CA ALA A 530 -2.33 -24.47 -12.30
C ALA A 530 -2.96 -25.06 -13.57
N ARG A 531 -4.30 -25.11 -13.63
CA ARG A 531 -5.04 -25.59 -14.82
C ARG A 531 -4.77 -24.72 -16.05
N LEU A 532 -4.78 -23.40 -15.89
CA LEU A 532 -4.52 -22.46 -16.99
C LEU A 532 -3.05 -22.40 -17.39
N ALA A 533 -2.11 -22.62 -16.47
CA ALA A 533 -0.70 -22.78 -16.81
C ALA A 533 -0.43 -24.07 -17.61
N ALA A 534 -1.19 -25.13 -17.33
CA ALA A 534 -1.14 -26.36 -18.11
C ALA A 534 -1.81 -26.21 -19.49
N ASP A 535 -3.00 -25.58 -19.54
CA ASP A 535 -3.75 -25.32 -20.76
C ASP A 535 -4.42 -23.93 -20.69
N PRO A 536 -3.83 -22.88 -21.27
CA PRO A 536 -4.41 -21.54 -21.28
C PRO A 536 -5.77 -21.46 -21.97
N ASP A 537 -6.13 -22.46 -22.78
CA ASP A 537 -7.38 -22.53 -23.52
C ASP A 537 -8.46 -23.39 -22.86
N VAL A 538 -8.19 -23.94 -21.67
CA VAL A 538 -9.17 -24.72 -20.92
C VAL A 538 -10.44 -23.90 -20.66
N ASP A 539 -11.61 -24.55 -20.75
CA ASP A 539 -12.86 -23.91 -20.38
C ASP A 539 -12.89 -23.66 -18.87
N VAL A 540 -12.72 -22.38 -18.47
CA VAL A 540 -12.67 -21.96 -17.06
C VAL A 540 -13.93 -22.36 -16.30
N ALA A 541 -15.10 -22.32 -16.95
CA ALA A 541 -16.35 -22.71 -16.31
C ALA A 541 -16.38 -24.22 -16.00
N SER A 542 -15.83 -25.06 -16.90
CA SER A 542 -15.60 -26.49 -16.65
C SER A 542 -14.60 -26.72 -15.53
N ALA A 543 -13.43 -26.07 -15.58
CA ALA A 543 -12.39 -26.24 -14.58
C ALA A 543 -12.87 -25.84 -13.17
N ARG A 544 -13.61 -24.73 -13.05
CA ARG A 544 -14.23 -24.33 -11.78
C ARG A 544 -15.25 -25.36 -11.29
N ALA A 545 -16.14 -25.83 -12.16
CA ALA A 545 -17.12 -26.85 -11.78
C ALA A 545 -16.45 -28.17 -11.36
N ASP A 546 -15.30 -28.49 -11.95
CA ASP A 546 -14.48 -29.62 -11.57
C ASP A 546 -13.89 -29.43 -10.17
N TRP A 547 -13.27 -28.28 -9.87
CA TRP A 547 -12.82 -27.96 -8.52
C TRP A 547 -13.94 -28.02 -7.48
N VAL A 548 -15.08 -27.37 -7.74
CA VAL A 548 -16.26 -27.41 -6.84
C VAL A 548 -16.68 -28.85 -6.57
N ARG A 549 -16.61 -29.74 -7.57
CA ARG A 549 -16.97 -31.15 -7.42
C ARG A 549 -16.01 -31.93 -6.52
N GLN A 550 -14.73 -31.60 -6.62
CA GLN A 550 -13.65 -32.18 -5.82
C GLN A 550 -13.75 -31.71 -4.37
N THR A 551 -14.07 -30.43 -4.16
CA THR A 551 -13.97 -29.77 -2.86
C THR A 551 -15.28 -29.83 -2.06
N PHE A 552 -16.42 -29.44 -2.64
CA PHE A 552 -17.65 -29.19 -1.88
C PHE A 552 -18.74 -30.25 -2.04
N SER A 553 -18.96 -30.79 -3.24
CA SER A 553 -20.12 -31.65 -3.49
C SER A 553 -19.98 -32.50 -4.75
N SER A 554 -20.46 -33.75 -4.76
CA SER A 554 -20.64 -34.52 -6.00
C SER A 554 -22.04 -34.39 -6.62
N ASP A 555 -22.97 -33.69 -5.97
CA ASP A 555 -24.33 -33.51 -6.48
C ASP A 555 -24.35 -32.49 -7.62
N PRO A 556 -24.82 -32.84 -8.84
CA PRO A 556 -24.75 -31.96 -9.99
C PRO A 556 -25.45 -30.60 -9.81
N SER A 557 -26.54 -30.56 -9.03
CA SER A 557 -27.30 -29.32 -8.81
C SER A 557 -26.56 -28.39 -7.85
N THR A 558 -25.95 -28.94 -6.81
CA THR A 558 -25.15 -28.21 -5.82
C THR A 558 -23.86 -27.69 -6.45
N VAL A 559 -23.19 -28.49 -7.28
CA VAL A 559 -22.02 -28.07 -8.05
C VAL A 559 -22.34 -26.87 -8.95
N ALA A 560 -23.46 -26.93 -9.67
CA ALA A 560 -23.89 -25.83 -10.54
C ALA A 560 -24.21 -24.56 -9.73
N ALA A 561 -24.87 -24.69 -8.58
CA ALA A 561 -25.21 -23.57 -7.70
C ALA A 561 -23.96 -22.87 -7.14
N ILE A 562 -22.99 -23.62 -6.60
CA ILE A 562 -21.73 -23.05 -6.10
C ILE A 562 -20.94 -22.41 -7.26
N SER A 563 -20.87 -23.08 -8.42
CA SER A 563 -20.20 -22.54 -9.61
C SER A 563 -20.82 -21.24 -10.11
N GLN A 564 -22.14 -21.09 -9.97
CA GLN A 564 -22.87 -19.86 -10.25
C GLN A 564 -22.54 -18.76 -9.25
N ALA A 565 -22.43 -19.07 -7.95
CA ALA A 565 -22.03 -18.11 -6.93
C ALA A 565 -20.62 -17.54 -7.26
N TYR A 566 -19.63 -18.40 -7.49
CA TYR A 566 -18.28 -17.96 -7.87
C TYR A 566 -18.26 -17.15 -9.19
N ALA A 567 -19.11 -17.47 -10.18
CA ALA A 567 -19.21 -16.68 -11.41
C ALA A 567 -19.72 -15.25 -11.17
N LEU A 568 -20.58 -15.04 -10.17
CA LEU A 568 -21.12 -13.72 -9.81
C LEU A 568 -20.12 -12.91 -8.99
N SER A 569 -19.15 -13.56 -8.36
CA SER A 569 -18.31 -12.97 -7.33
C SER A 569 -17.40 -11.87 -7.87
N ARG A 570 -16.90 -12.00 -9.10
CA ARG A 570 -16.11 -10.94 -9.75
C ARG A 570 -16.89 -9.64 -9.90
N SER A 571 -18.16 -9.69 -10.29
CA SER A 571 -18.98 -8.48 -10.36
C SER A 571 -19.21 -7.87 -8.97
N ALA A 572 -19.35 -8.68 -7.92
CA ALA A 572 -19.51 -8.19 -6.55
C ALA A 572 -18.23 -7.48 -6.07
N ILE A 573 -17.06 -8.10 -6.28
CA ILE A 573 -15.77 -7.55 -5.88
C ILE A 573 -15.42 -6.29 -6.67
N THR A 574 -15.42 -6.33 -8.01
CA THR A 574 -14.97 -5.20 -8.84
C THR A 574 -15.89 -3.99 -8.69
N GLN A 575 -17.21 -4.18 -8.57
CA GLN A 575 -18.13 -3.05 -8.41
C GLN A 575 -18.30 -2.63 -6.95
N GLY A 576 -18.07 -3.52 -5.99
CA GLY A 576 -18.28 -3.29 -4.57
C GLY A 576 -17.09 -2.66 -3.86
N LEU A 577 -15.89 -3.18 -4.12
CA LEU A 577 -14.65 -2.69 -3.52
C LEU A 577 -14.01 -1.56 -4.32
N TYR A 578 -14.30 -1.42 -5.61
CA TYR A 578 -13.79 -0.33 -6.45
C TYR A 578 -14.90 0.64 -6.88
N ILE A 579 -14.51 1.88 -7.14
CA ILE A 579 -15.40 2.91 -7.73
C ILE A 579 -15.03 2.99 -9.22
N GLY A 580 -15.78 2.30 -10.09
CA GLY A 580 -15.42 2.03 -11.49
C GLY A 580 -14.95 3.27 -12.26
N PRO A 581 -15.72 4.37 -12.29
CA PRO A 581 -15.31 5.59 -13.00
C PRO A 581 -13.96 6.20 -12.55
N TYR A 582 -13.51 5.91 -11.33
CA TYR A 582 -12.18 6.27 -10.84
C TYR A 582 -11.17 5.14 -11.08
N ALA A 583 -11.53 3.90 -10.77
CA ALA A 583 -10.66 2.74 -10.83
C ALA A 583 -10.20 2.42 -12.26
N ASP A 584 -11.02 2.70 -13.28
CA ASP A 584 -10.69 2.55 -14.71
C ASP A 584 -9.71 3.64 -15.22
N GLN A 585 -9.05 4.36 -14.33
CA GLN A 585 -8.08 5.40 -14.68
C GLN A 585 -6.73 5.09 -14.04
N SER A 586 -5.65 5.24 -14.80
CA SER A 586 -4.33 5.45 -14.23
C SER A 586 -4.27 6.90 -13.74
N VAL A 587 -4.05 7.09 -12.44
CA VAL A 587 -4.11 8.40 -11.79
C VAL A 587 -2.74 8.76 -11.22
N LYS A 588 -2.35 10.02 -11.38
CA LYS A 588 -1.28 10.65 -10.60
C LYS A 588 -1.87 11.76 -9.74
N ALA A 589 -1.63 11.68 -8.45
CA ALA A 589 -2.07 12.68 -7.47
C ALA A 589 -1.08 12.75 -6.32
N LEU A 590 -0.87 13.93 -5.73
CA LEU A 590 0.08 14.14 -4.63
C LEU A 590 1.54 13.72 -4.95
N GLY A 591 1.92 13.67 -6.24
CA GLY A 591 3.24 13.20 -6.67
C GLY A 591 3.39 11.68 -6.65
N LEU A 592 2.27 10.96 -6.51
CA LEU A 592 2.18 9.52 -6.37
C LEU A 592 1.28 8.94 -7.47
N GLU A 593 1.26 7.62 -7.58
CA GLU A 593 0.30 6.84 -8.36
C GLU A 593 -0.65 6.12 -7.38
N PRO A 594 -1.77 6.76 -6.99
CA PRO A 594 -2.77 6.12 -6.12
C PRO A 594 -3.26 4.77 -6.66
N PRO A 595 -3.49 3.78 -5.78
CA PRO A 595 -4.13 2.55 -6.20
C PRO A 595 -5.58 2.80 -6.66
N PRO A 596 -6.13 1.96 -7.55
CA PRO A 596 -7.50 2.07 -8.02
C PRO A 596 -8.54 1.89 -6.90
N MET A 597 -8.15 1.28 -5.77
CA MET A 597 -9.01 1.05 -4.60
C MET A 597 -8.84 2.08 -3.47
N MET A 598 -8.17 3.22 -3.68
CA MET A 598 -7.71 4.14 -2.60
C MET A 598 -8.76 4.54 -1.52
N TRP A 599 -10.06 4.52 -1.81
CA TRP A 599 -11.11 4.80 -0.81
C TRP A 599 -11.22 3.74 0.30
N ILE A 600 -10.78 2.51 0.04
CA ILE A 600 -10.46 1.49 1.03
C ILE A 600 -8.93 1.39 0.98
N PHE A 601 -8.27 2.16 1.84
CA PHE A 601 -6.82 2.26 1.83
C PHE A 601 -6.25 0.97 2.40
N GLU A 602 -5.59 0.16 1.58
CA GLU A 602 -4.90 -1.09 1.94
C GLU A 602 -5.73 -2.02 2.86
N TRP A 603 -6.10 -3.19 2.33
CA TRP A 603 -6.76 -4.29 3.04
C TRP A 603 -8.18 -3.98 3.58
N ASP A 604 -8.34 -3.16 4.62
CA ASP A 604 -9.60 -3.02 5.37
C ASP A 604 -9.93 -1.58 5.85
N ILE A 605 -9.05 -0.60 5.66
CA ILE A 605 -9.25 0.76 6.21
C ILE A 605 -10.13 1.59 5.27
N VAL A 606 -11.38 1.83 5.68
CA VAL A 606 -12.29 2.70 4.93
C VAL A 606 -11.91 4.16 5.16
N SER A 607 -11.37 4.81 4.12
CA SER A 607 -10.87 6.19 4.18
C SER A 607 -11.98 7.18 4.54
N GLY A 608 -11.61 8.35 5.03
CA GLY A 608 -12.55 9.47 5.25
C GLY A 608 -11.96 10.85 4.94
N ASP A 609 -10.77 10.88 4.33
CA ASP A 609 -10.03 12.09 4.07
C ASP A 609 -10.48 12.81 2.80
N SER A 610 -10.24 14.12 2.79
CA SER A 610 -10.62 14.97 1.65
C SER A 610 -9.76 14.74 0.41
N ALA A 611 -8.46 14.40 0.54
CA ALA A 611 -7.60 14.24 -0.62
C ALA A 611 -8.04 13.05 -1.48
N THR A 612 -8.39 11.93 -0.85
CA THR A 612 -8.90 10.73 -1.50
C THR A 612 -10.26 10.99 -2.16
N PHE A 613 -11.29 11.32 -1.39
CA PHE A 613 -12.66 11.39 -1.92
C PHE A 613 -12.92 12.58 -2.85
N ASP A 614 -12.28 13.73 -2.62
CA ASP A 614 -12.46 14.85 -3.53
C ASP A 614 -11.80 14.56 -4.89
N THR A 615 -10.67 13.84 -4.90
CA THR A 615 -10.02 13.38 -6.13
C THR A 615 -10.87 12.34 -6.87
N ILE A 616 -11.37 11.32 -6.16
CA ILE A 616 -12.29 10.31 -6.72
C ILE A 616 -13.51 10.98 -7.33
N TYR A 617 -14.13 11.93 -6.62
CA TYR A 617 -15.27 12.68 -7.13
C TYR A 617 -14.92 13.50 -8.38
N ALA A 618 -13.75 14.16 -8.39
CA ALA A 618 -13.33 14.98 -9.52
C ALA A 618 -13.18 14.16 -10.82
N LEU A 619 -12.70 12.92 -10.71
CA LEU A 619 -12.56 11.98 -11.83
C LEU A 619 -13.87 11.28 -12.19
N THR A 620 -14.72 11.02 -11.20
CA THR A 620 -16.08 10.46 -11.38
C THR A 620 -17.11 11.50 -11.86
N LYS A 621 -16.71 12.77 -12.00
CA LYS A 621 -17.63 13.87 -12.30
C LYS A 621 -18.35 13.65 -13.64
N GLY A 622 -19.69 13.60 -13.57
CA GLY A 622 -20.56 13.28 -14.71
C GLY A 622 -21.03 11.82 -14.75
N ARG A 623 -20.38 10.93 -13.98
CA ARG A 623 -20.71 9.50 -13.81
C ARG A 623 -20.98 9.14 -12.35
N VAL A 624 -21.36 10.11 -11.51
CA VAL A 624 -21.60 9.91 -10.06
C VAL A 624 -22.74 8.93 -9.79
N ASP A 625 -23.82 9.00 -10.57
CA ASP A 625 -24.96 8.10 -10.39
C ASP A 625 -24.62 6.66 -10.80
N GLU A 626 -23.77 6.50 -11.82
CA GLU A 626 -23.22 5.21 -12.24
C GLU A 626 -22.33 4.59 -11.15
N ALA A 627 -21.35 5.35 -10.63
CA ALA A 627 -20.50 4.91 -9.53
C ALA A 627 -21.29 4.48 -8.27
N ILE A 628 -22.39 5.17 -7.97
CA ILE A 628 -23.30 4.80 -6.87
C ILE A 628 -24.07 3.53 -7.21
N ALA A 629 -24.60 3.41 -8.44
CA ALA A 629 -25.34 2.24 -8.89
C ALA A 629 -24.51 0.96 -8.83
N GLU A 630 -23.24 1.01 -9.26
CA GLU A 630 -22.28 -0.10 -9.17
C GLU A 630 -22.20 -0.71 -7.77
N GLY A 631 -22.12 0.12 -6.72
CA GLY A 631 -22.08 -0.38 -5.33
C GLY A 631 -23.36 -1.11 -4.92
N HIS A 632 -24.52 -0.61 -5.37
CA HIS A 632 -25.80 -1.27 -5.12
C HIS A 632 -25.99 -2.55 -5.95
N ASP A 633 -25.44 -2.59 -7.17
CA ASP A 633 -25.38 -3.79 -8.02
C ASP A 633 -24.49 -4.86 -7.37
N ALA A 634 -23.33 -4.48 -6.83
CA ALA A 634 -22.43 -5.37 -6.10
C ALA A 634 -23.12 -6.03 -4.89
N ALA A 635 -23.81 -5.24 -4.06
CA ALA A 635 -24.56 -5.77 -2.92
C ALA A 635 -25.68 -6.73 -3.35
N ARG A 636 -26.32 -6.51 -4.51
CA ARG A 636 -27.31 -7.43 -5.11
C ARG A 636 -26.67 -8.70 -5.65
N ALA A 637 -25.49 -8.61 -6.25
CA ALA A 637 -24.72 -9.77 -6.70
C ALA A 637 -24.38 -10.67 -5.50
N ALA A 638 -23.85 -10.09 -4.42
CA ALA A 638 -23.58 -10.82 -3.17
C ALA A 638 -24.82 -11.44 -2.55
N ALA A 639 -25.96 -10.72 -2.52
CA ALA A 639 -27.24 -11.30 -2.08
C ALA A 639 -27.65 -12.51 -2.95
N SER A 640 -27.46 -12.42 -4.27
CA SER A 640 -27.77 -13.51 -5.20
C SER A 640 -26.86 -14.72 -5.00
N MET A 641 -25.57 -14.50 -4.71
CA MET A 641 -24.63 -15.55 -4.34
C MET A 641 -25.11 -16.29 -3.09
N ARG A 642 -25.41 -15.55 -2.01
CA ARG A 642 -25.95 -16.10 -0.77
C ARG A 642 -27.23 -16.91 -1.03
N ASP A 643 -28.19 -16.36 -1.77
CA ASP A 643 -29.48 -17.01 -2.01
C ASP A 643 -29.34 -18.32 -2.80
N VAL A 644 -28.45 -18.34 -3.81
CA VAL A 644 -28.14 -19.55 -4.57
C VAL A 644 -27.49 -20.61 -3.69
N LEU A 645 -26.52 -20.24 -2.86
CA LEU A 645 -25.88 -21.15 -1.91
C LEU A 645 -26.89 -21.69 -0.88
N ALA A 646 -27.75 -20.83 -0.35
CA ALA A 646 -28.74 -21.19 0.68
C ALA A 646 -29.80 -22.16 0.14
N SER A 647 -30.07 -22.11 -1.17
CA SER A 647 -31.01 -23.01 -1.84
C SER A 647 -30.53 -24.47 -1.94
N THR A 648 -29.23 -24.72 -1.74
CA THR A 648 -28.65 -26.06 -1.79
C THR A 648 -29.05 -26.90 -0.55
N GLN A 649 -29.25 -28.20 -0.77
CA GLN A 649 -29.62 -29.13 0.31
C GLN A 649 -28.40 -29.45 1.17
N PRO A 650 -28.45 -29.35 2.52
CA PRO A 650 -27.29 -29.66 3.35
C PRO A 650 -26.70 -31.06 3.12
N SER A 651 -27.54 -32.06 2.83
CA SER A 651 -27.11 -33.45 2.59
C SER A 651 -26.39 -33.68 1.25
N SER A 652 -26.39 -32.69 0.34
CA SER A 652 -25.67 -32.81 -0.92
C SER A 652 -24.21 -32.36 -0.82
N TRP A 653 -23.80 -31.78 0.30
CA TRP A 653 -22.43 -31.34 0.55
C TRP A 653 -21.59 -32.50 1.11
N ARG A 654 -20.29 -32.49 0.81
CA ARG A 654 -19.31 -33.42 1.38
C ARG A 654 -19.17 -33.19 2.89
N ASP A 655 -19.11 -31.91 3.28
CA ASP A 655 -19.02 -31.47 4.66
C ASP A 655 -20.07 -30.38 4.95
N PRO A 656 -21.01 -30.61 5.88
CA PRO A 656 -21.96 -29.59 6.32
C PRO A 656 -21.29 -28.32 6.89
N ALA A 657 -20.13 -28.42 7.54
CA ALA A 657 -19.44 -27.26 8.10
C ALA A 657 -18.92 -26.32 7.00
N GLN A 658 -18.41 -26.87 5.89
CA GLN A 658 -18.02 -26.07 4.72
C GLN A 658 -19.20 -25.32 4.10
N ARG A 659 -20.41 -25.90 4.12
CA ARG A 659 -21.62 -25.20 3.67
C ARG A 659 -21.92 -24.01 4.56
N GLU A 660 -21.87 -24.19 5.88
CA GLU A 660 -22.12 -23.12 6.84
C GLU A 660 -21.09 -22.00 6.72
N ALA A 661 -19.80 -22.34 6.61
CA ALA A 661 -18.72 -21.38 6.43
C ALA A 661 -18.86 -20.60 5.11
N LEU A 662 -19.14 -21.26 3.97
CA LEU A 662 -19.31 -20.55 2.70
C LEU A 662 -20.57 -19.66 2.68
N LEU A 663 -21.63 -20.06 3.37
CA LEU A 663 -22.80 -19.21 3.57
C LEU A 663 -22.47 -18.00 4.45
N ALA A 664 -21.73 -18.19 5.54
CA ALA A 664 -21.29 -17.12 6.41
C ALA A 664 -20.41 -16.10 5.66
N ALA A 665 -19.49 -16.57 4.82
CA ALA A 665 -18.67 -15.72 3.95
C ALA A 665 -19.53 -14.91 2.96
N ALA A 666 -20.55 -15.52 2.33
CA ALA A 666 -21.47 -14.82 1.44
C ALA A 666 -22.40 -13.82 2.17
N ASP A 667 -22.81 -14.15 3.40
CA ASP A 667 -23.56 -13.24 4.27
C ASP A 667 -22.70 -12.03 4.68
N TYR A 668 -21.44 -12.28 5.05
CA TYR A 668 -20.45 -11.24 5.36
C TYR A 668 -20.20 -10.33 4.16
N GLU A 669 -19.94 -10.90 2.97
CA GLU A 669 -19.75 -10.11 1.74
C GLU A 669 -20.97 -9.23 1.45
N HIS A 670 -22.18 -9.77 1.55
CA HIS A 670 -23.40 -9.00 1.33
C HIS A 670 -23.55 -7.84 2.32
N ASP A 671 -23.29 -8.07 3.61
CA ASP A 671 -23.37 -7.06 4.66
C ASP A 671 -22.30 -5.97 4.49
N LEU A 672 -21.06 -6.38 4.23
CA LEU A 672 -19.93 -5.49 3.95
C LEU A 672 -20.20 -4.61 2.72
N LEU A 673 -20.56 -5.20 1.58
CA LEU A 673 -20.81 -4.45 0.34
C LEU A 673 -22.03 -3.54 0.46
N THR A 674 -23.04 -3.92 1.24
CA THR A 674 -24.18 -3.04 1.55
C THR A 674 -23.75 -1.82 2.37
N THR A 675 -22.89 -2.03 3.37
CA THR A 675 -22.32 -0.96 4.20
C THR A 675 -21.46 -0.01 3.36
N LEU A 676 -20.57 -0.57 2.54
CA LEU A 676 -19.70 0.17 1.64
C LEU A 676 -20.47 0.94 0.54
N ALA A 677 -21.55 0.37 0.00
CA ALA A 677 -22.41 1.06 -0.97
C ALA A 677 -23.06 2.33 -0.36
N ALA A 678 -23.55 2.23 0.88
CA ALA A 678 -24.09 3.39 1.59
C ALA A 678 -23.00 4.45 1.89
N TYR A 679 -21.78 4.02 2.24
CA TYR A 679 -20.66 4.92 2.47
C TYR A 679 -20.21 5.65 1.19
N ARG A 680 -20.07 4.91 0.09
CA ARG A 680 -19.75 5.45 -1.24
C ARG A 680 -20.72 6.55 -1.64
N GLU A 681 -22.03 6.29 -1.51
CA GLU A 681 -23.06 7.26 -1.82
C GLU A 681 -22.96 8.50 -0.92
N THR A 682 -22.73 8.30 0.38
CA THR A 682 -22.52 9.38 1.35
C THR A 682 -21.42 10.33 0.90
N MET A 683 -20.24 9.79 0.59
CA MET A 683 -19.08 10.61 0.25
C MET A 683 -19.17 11.26 -1.13
N LEU A 684 -19.65 10.54 -2.15
CA LEU A 684 -19.81 11.11 -3.50
C LEU A 684 -20.89 12.20 -3.55
N ARG A 685 -22.01 12.03 -2.85
CA ARG A 685 -23.05 13.07 -2.76
C ARG A 685 -22.61 14.26 -1.94
N ARG A 686 -21.81 14.05 -0.89
CA ARG A 686 -21.17 15.14 -0.14
C ARG A 686 -20.24 15.95 -1.04
N ALA A 687 -19.32 15.32 -1.75
CA ALA A 687 -18.41 16.00 -2.68
C ALA A 687 -19.19 16.73 -3.79
N GLN A 688 -20.27 16.14 -4.30
CA GLN A 688 -21.20 16.79 -5.24
C GLN A 688 -21.83 18.06 -4.66
N TRP A 689 -22.25 18.04 -3.39
CA TRP A 689 -22.75 19.24 -2.71
C TRP A 689 -21.64 20.27 -2.48
N LEU A 690 -20.42 19.84 -2.14
CA LEU A 690 -19.28 20.74 -2.01
C LEU A 690 -18.97 21.43 -3.34
N ASP A 691 -19.01 20.74 -4.48
CA ASP A 691 -18.82 21.36 -5.79
C ASP A 691 -20.01 22.29 -6.14
N THR A 692 -21.21 21.72 -6.23
CA THR A 692 -22.38 22.36 -6.85
C THR A 692 -23.19 23.23 -5.90
N GLY A 693 -23.25 22.87 -4.61
CA GLY A 693 -24.19 23.41 -3.64
C GLY A 693 -25.62 22.96 -3.81
N SER A 694 -25.86 21.92 -4.62
CA SER A 694 -27.21 21.41 -4.87
C SER A 694 -27.90 20.95 -3.57
N THR A 695 -29.14 21.40 -3.36
CA THR A 695 -29.97 20.91 -2.26
C THR A 695 -30.30 19.43 -2.41
N SER A 696 -30.51 18.94 -3.64
CA SER A 696 -30.79 17.51 -3.86
C SER A 696 -29.59 16.65 -3.50
N ALA A 697 -28.38 17.06 -3.89
CA ALA A 697 -27.15 16.36 -3.51
C ALA A 697 -26.96 16.34 -1.98
N ARG A 698 -27.29 17.45 -1.30
CA ARG A 698 -27.26 17.51 0.17
C ARG A 698 -28.27 16.58 0.82
N THR A 699 -29.50 16.52 0.32
CA THR A 699 -30.53 15.60 0.84
C THR A 699 -30.09 14.15 0.64
N ALA A 700 -29.65 13.79 -0.57
CA ALA A 700 -29.17 12.44 -0.87
C ALA A 700 -27.97 12.04 0.01
N TRP A 701 -27.02 12.96 0.23
CA TRP A 701 -25.92 12.75 1.18
C TRP A 701 -26.44 12.39 2.57
N ARG A 702 -27.38 13.18 3.13
CA ARG A 702 -27.90 12.96 4.49
C ARG A 702 -28.71 11.68 4.63
N GLU A 703 -29.45 11.29 3.59
CA GLU A 703 -30.17 10.03 3.57
C GLU A 703 -29.21 8.84 3.49
N ALA A 704 -28.16 8.92 2.66
CA ALA A 704 -27.12 7.90 2.56
C ALA A 704 -26.32 7.76 3.86
N GLU A 705 -25.97 8.87 4.50
CA GLU A 705 -25.26 8.91 5.78
C GLU A 705 -26.04 8.19 6.89
N ALA A 706 -27.35 8.40 6.95
CA ALA A 706 -28.21 7.70 7.90
C ALA A 706 -28.26 6.18 7.63
N ARG A 707 -28.29 5.76 6.36
CA ARG A 707 -28.21 4.33 5.99
C ARG A 707 -26.86 3.74 6.37
N PHE A 708 -25.76 4.45 6.08
CA PHE A 708 -24.41 4.04 6.44
C PHE A 708 -24.26 3.86 7.96
N ALA A 709 -24.71 4.83 8.76
CA ALA A 709 -24.61 4.75 10.22
C ALA A 709 -25.31 3.50 10.80
N VAL A 710 -26.47 3.13 10.26
CA VAL A 710 -27.19 1.91 10.67
C VAL A 710 -26.47 0.65 10.19
N ALA A 711 -26.04 0.61 8.91
CA ALA A 711 -25.37 -0.54 8.32
C ALA A 711 -24.03 -0.82 9.02
N ARG A 712 -23.20 0.21 9.19
CA ARG A 712 -21.91 0.15 9.89
C ARG A 712 -22.04 -0.32 11.34
N ALA A 713 -22.98 0.23 12.11
CA ALA A 713 -23.21 -0.23 13.49
C ALA A 713 -23.67 -1.69 13.54
N GLY A 714 -24.46 -2.13 12.55
CA GLY A 714 -24.86 -3.54 12.41
C GLY A 714 -23.71 -4.46 12.03
N HIS A 715 -22.83 -4.01 11.14
CA HIS A 715 -21.63 -4.72 10.71
C HIS A 715 -20.66 -4.92 11.87
N GLU A 716 -20.29 -3.83 12.57
CA GLU A 716 -19.41 -3.87 13.75
C GLU A 716 -20.00 -4.73 14.87
N ALA A 717 -21.31 -4.66 15.11
CA ALA A 717 -21.95 -5.47 16.14
C ALA A 717 -21.97 -6.97 15.81
N ARG A 718 -21.89 -7.35 14.53
CA ARG A 718 -21.90 -8.75 14.09
C ARG A 718 -20.50 -9.32 13.96
N TYR A 719 -19.56 -8.53 13.47
CA TYR A 719 -18.24 -8.99 13.00
C TYR A 719 -17.07 -8.38 13.78
N GLY A 720 -17.30 -7.44 14.70
CA GLY A 720 -16.22 -6.73 15.40
C GLY A 720 -15.32 -7.61 16.27
N ASP A 721 -15.86 -8.71 16.79
CA ASP A 721 -15.13 -9.71 17.59
C ASP A 721 -14.88 -11.03 16.82
N ASP A 722 -15.21 -11.06 15.52
CA ASP A 722 -15.06 -12.24 14.68
C ASP A 722 -13.66 -12.27 14.05
N LEU A 723 -12.87 -13.31 14.33
CA LEU A 723 -11.51 -13.41 13.81
C LEU A 723 -11.47 -13.98 12.39
N GLU A 724 -12.47 -14.76 11.97
CA GLU A 724 -12.51 -15.35 10.63
C GLU A 724 -13.14 -14.39 9.63
N LEU A 725 -14.13 -13.61 10.05
CA LEU A 725 -14.86 -12.64 9.24
C LEU A 725 -14.88 -11.25 9.92
N PRO A 726 -13.72 -10.62 10.16
CA PRO A 726 -13.62 -9.41 10.97
C PRO A 726 -14.28 -8.19 10.30
N ALA A 727 -14.78 -7.28 11.13
CA ALA A 727 -15.30 -6.00 10.65
C ALA A 727 -14.18 -5.14 10.01
N TYR A 728 -14.50 -4.44 8.92
CA TYR A 728 -13.60 -3.44 8.35
C TYR A 728 -13.37 -2.26 9.30
N ASN A 729 -12.20 -1.64 9.22
CA ASN A 729 -11.87 -0.47 10.04
C ASN A 729 -12.52 0.82 9.50
N PHE A 730 -13.61 1.26 10.14
CA PHE A 730 -14.33 2.49 9.80
C PHE A 730 -13.85 3.75 10.53
N THR A 731 -12.74 3.70 11.29
CA THR A 731 -12.27 4.83 12.10
C THR A 731 -12.02 6.09 11.26
N ALA A 732 -11.34 5.94 10.12
CA ALA A 732 -11.05 7.08 9.26
C ALA A 732 -12.33 7.66 8.62
N ALA A 733 -13.25 6.80 8.19
CA ALA A 733 -14.57 7.18 7.69
C ALA A 733 -15.36 8.02 8.72
N ASP A 734 -15.42 7.56 9.97
CA ASP A 734 -16.09 8.27 11.07
C ASP A 734 -15.50 9.65 11.33
N LEU A 735 -14.16 9.71 11.43
CA LEU A 735 -13.45 10.96 11.64
C LEU A 735 -13.77 11.94 10.50
N GLY A 736 -13.80 11.48 9.25
CA GLY A 736 -14.19 12.27 8.08
C GLY A 736 -15.61 12.81 8.16
N LEU A 737 -16.58 11.97 8.52
CA LEU A 737 -18.00 12.35 8.67
C LEU A 737 -18.21 13.35 9.82
N GLU A 738 -17.50 13.20 10.94
CA GLU A 738 -17.55 14.18 12.04
C GLU A 738 -17.14 15.59 11.58
N ARG A 739 -16.15 15.71 10.68
CA ARG A 739 -15.75 17.00 10.08
C ARG A 739 -16.80 17.47 9.08
N ALA A 740 -17.32 16.55 8.25
CA ALA A 740 -18.37 16.84 7.28
C ALA A 740 -19.61 17.47 7.93
N ASP A 741 -20.02 16.98 9.10
CA ASP A 741 -21.16 17.50 9.86
C ASP A 741 -20.98 18.94 10.31
N ARG A 742 -19.74 19.31 10.61
CA ARG A 742 -19.41 20.64 11.10
C ARG A 742 -19.30 21.67 9.97
N ASP A 743 -19.21 21.26 8.70
CA ASP A 743 -18.97 22.18 7.56
C ASP A 743 -19.97 23.34 7.51
N VAL A 744 -21.27 23.05 7.64
CA VAL A 744 -22.32 24.08 7.57
C VAL A 744 -22.25 25.04 8.76
N ALA A 745 -22.02 24.52 9.97
CA ALA A 745 -21.85 25.33 11.16
C ALA A 745 -20.60 26.22 11.06
N MET A 746 -19.47 25.65 10.59
CA MET A 746 -18.23 26.38 10.38
C MET A 746 -18.37 27.45 9.29
N ALA A 747 -19.18 27.22 8.25
CA ALA A 747 -19.49 28.23 7.24
C ALA A 747 -20.20 29.44 7.86
N TRP A 748 -21.22 29.20 8.69
CA TRP A 748 -21.96 30.27 9.38
C TRP A 748 -21.12 31.00 10.42
N THR A 749 -20.35 30.27 11.23
CA THR A 749 -19.37 30.87 12.14
C THR A 749 -18.38 31.74 11.37
N SER A 750 -17.89 31.25 10.22
CA SER A 750 -16.96 32.00 9.37
C SER A 750 -17.59 33.26 8.78
N ARG A 751 -18.87 33.21 8.36
CA ARG A 751 -19.61 34.41 7.92
C ARG A 751 -19.75 35.45 9.03
N GLY A 752 -20.16 35.03 10.22
CA GLY A 752 -20.29 35.92 11.37
C GLY A 752 -18.96 36.58 11.73
N LEU A 753 -17.90 35.79 11.84
CA LEU A 753 -16.54 36.29 12.10
C LEU A 753 -16.04 37.20 10.97
N LEU A 754 -16.30 36.85 9.70
CA LEU A 754 -15.92 37.66 8.55
C LEU A 754 -16.59 39.03 8.60
N VAL A 755 -17.90 39.09 8.85
CA VAL A 755 -18.62 40.36 9.00
C VAL A 755 -18.02 41.20 10.14
N LEU A 756 -17.75 40.59 11.29
CA LEU A 756 -17.11 41.30 12.42
C LEU A 756 -15.74 41.86 12.05
N VAL A 757 -14.91 41.08 11.37
CA VAL A 757 -13.58 41.51 10.92
C VAL A 757 -13.69 42.61 9.85
N LEU A 758 -14.60 42.48 8.88
CA LEU A 758 -14.81 43.49 7.85
C LEU A 758 -15.35 44.80 8.43
N VAL A 759 -16.25 44.74 9.42
CA VAL A 759 -16.73 45.90 10.16
C VAL A 759 -15.58 46.55 10.94
N ALA A 760 -14.76 45.77 11.65
CA ALA A 760 -13.59 46.28 12.37
C ALA A 760 -12.58 46.97 11.42
N LEU A 761 -12.28 46.37 10.27
CA LEU A 761 -11.41 46.94 9.24
C LEU A 761 -12.05 48.20 8.61
N GLY A 762 -13.35 48.18 8.32
CA GLY A 762 -14.10 49.30 7.76
C GLY A 762 -14.17 50.51 8.70
N LEU A 763 -14.47 50.28 9.98
CA LEU A 763 -14.40 51.30 11.03
C LEU A 763 -12.97 51.82 11.22
N GLY A 764 -11.97 50.96 11.12
CA GLY A 764 -10.55 51.34 11.09
C GLY A 764 -10.15 52.18 9.86
N ALA A 765 -10.77 51.95 8.70
CA ALA A 765 -10.56 52.74 7.49
C ALA A 765 -11.29 54.09 7.52
N TRP A 766 -12.48 54.13 8.11
CA TRP A 766 -13.35 55.32 8.21
C TRP A 766 -12.95 56.29 9.33
N SER A 767 -12.14 55.85 10.30
CA SER A 767 -11.71 56.58 11.49
C SER A 767 -10.69 57.71 11.22
N ARG A 768 -10.98 58.58 10.25
CA ARG A 768 -10.27 59.85 10.04
C ARG A 768 -10.81 60.91 11.01
N GLY A 769 -9.97 61.38 11.94
CA GLY A 769 -10.25 62.53 12.81
C GLY A 769 -10.55 62.21 14.28
N VAL A 770 -11.46 63.00 14.88
CA VAL A 770 -11.85 63.04 16.31
C VAL A 770 -12.40 61.69 16.81
N PRO A 771 -12.15 61.27 18.07
CA PRO A 771 -12.68 60.02 18.62
C PRO A 771 -14.22 59.97 18.53
N ARG A 772 -14.75 58.93 17.87
CA ARG A 772 -16.21 58.78 17.66
C ARG A 772 -16.89 57.80 18.62
N PHE A 773 -16.13 56.85 19.19
CA PHE A 773 -16.64 55.82 20.13
C PHE A 773 -15.46 55.15 20.89
N ALA A 774 -15.76 54.38 21.93
CA ALA A 774 -14.76 53.65 22.71
C ALA A 774 -14.07 52.55 21.89
N GLY A 775 -12.74 52.51 21.88
CA GLY A 775 -11.97 51.56 21.04
C GLY A 775 -11.68 52.03 19.61
N HIS A 776 -12.15 53.24 19.24
CA HIS A 776 -11.93 53.84 17.93
C HIS A 776 -10.44 53.91 17.53
N GLN A 777 -9.56 54.25 18.49
CA GLN A 777 -8.13 54.37 18.18
C GLN A 777 -7.48 53.02 17.94
N ALA A 778 -7.90 51.96 18.65
CA ALA A 778 -7.44 50.59 18.41
C ALA A 778 -7.72 50.14 16.97
N LEU A 779 -8.96 50.29 16.49
CA LEU A 779 -9.35 49.90 15.13
C LEU A 779 -8.57 50.69 14.06
N ARG A 780 -8.38 51.99 14.29
CA ARG A 780 -7.59 52.86 13.40
C ARG A 780 -6.13 52.41 13.30
N VAL A 781 -5.48 52.11 14.43
CA VAL A 781 -4.07 51.70 14.41
C VAL A 781 -3.90 50.30 13.83
N LEU A 782 -4.85 49.38 14.04
CA LEU A 782 -4.84 48.06 13.41
C LEU A 782 -4.97 48.15 11.88
N TRP A 783 -5.93 48.95 11.37
CA TRP A 783 -6.06 49.20 9.93
C TRP A 783 -4.81 49.88 9.33
N THR A 784 -4.28 50.87 10.04
CA THR A 784 -3.05 51.57 9.61
C THR A 784 -1.86 50.62 9.62
N GLY A 785 -1.73 49.75 10.62
CA GLY A 785 -0.68 48.75 10.70
C GLY A 785 -0.76 47.70 9.59
N ALA A 786 -1.98 47.30 9.22
CA ALA A 786 -2.22 46.33 8.16
C ALA A 786 -1.91 46.88 6.76
N THR A 787 -2.27 48.14 6.47
CA THR A 787 -2.24 48.69 5.11
C THR A 787 -1.13 49.71 4.85
N ARG A 788 -0.75 50.48 5.88
CA ARG A 788 0.21 51.60 5.79
C ARG A 788 1.10 51.64 7.04
N PRO A 789 1.80 50.55 7.39
CA PRO A 789 2.52 50.41 8.66
C PRO A 789 3.56 51.51 8.91
N TRP A 790 4.13 52.08 7.85
CA TRP A 790 5.04 53.24 7.92
C TRP A 790 4.41 54.52 8.49
N ARG A 791 3.07 54.61 8.57
CA ARG A 791 2.31 55.74 9.12
C ARG A 791 1.91 55.60 10.59
N LEU A 792 2.33 54.52 11.27
CA LEU A 792 2.03 54.32 12.69
C LEU A 792 2.73 55.33 13.62
N ASN A 793 3.66 56.11 13.07
CA ASN A 793 4.35 57.22 13.73
C ASN A 793 3.36 58.36 14.08
N GLY A 794 3.08 58.56 15.36
CA GLY A 794 2.26 59.68 15.87
C GLY A 794 0.82 59.34 16.27
N THR A 795 0.32 58.12 16.01
CA THR A 795 -1.04 57.68 16.39
C THR A 795 -1.08 56.76 17.62
N THR A 796 -0.02 55.98 17.87
CA THR A 796 0.08 55.05 19.01
C THR A 796 0.31 55.66 20.40
N PRO A 797 0.93 56.86 20.57
CA PRO A 797 1.08 57.48 21.89
C PRO A 797 -0.24 57.87 22.57
N ALA A 798 -1.35 57.96 21.82
CA ALA A 798 -2.66 58.39 22.28
C ALA A 798 -3.61 57.22 22.66
N LEU A 799 -3.11 55.98 22.75
CA LEU A 799 -3.93 54.81 23.09
C LEU A 799 -4.34 54.80 24.57
N GLY A 800 -5.65 54.79 24.85
CA GLY A 800 -6.20 54.59 26.18
C GLY A 800 -5.99 53.16 26.70
N ARG A 801 -6.40 52.88 27.95
CA ARG A 801 -6.32 51.53 28.53
C ARG A 801 -7.12 50.50 27.71
N LEU A 802 -8.36 50.85 27.34
CA LEU A 802 -9.21 50.01 26.52
C LEU A 802 -8.61 49.76 25.13
N ASP A 803 -8.08 50.80 24.47
CA ASP A 803 -7.49 50.64 23.14
C ASP A 803 -6.28 49.70 23.16
N LYS A 804 -5.46 49.77 24.21
CA LYS A 804 -4.31 48.86 24.40
C LYS A 804 -4.73 47.40 24.53
N VAL A 805 -5.82 47.14 25.24
CA VAL A 805 -6.39 45.79 25.34
C VAL A 805 -6.88 45.34 23.97
N LEU A 806 -7.65 46.19 23.26
CA LEU A 806 -8.23 45.85 21.97
C LEU A 806 -7.19 45.62 20.86
N VAL A 807 -6.06 46.33 20.85
CA VAL A 807 -4.96 46.11 19.89
C VAL A 807 -4.38 44.69 19.98
N VAL A 808 -4.51 44.03 21.13
CA VAL A 808 -4.01 42.65 21.34
C VAL A 808 -5.15 41.64 21.31
N ALA A 809 -6.20 41.86 22.10
CA ALA A 809 -7.28 40.92 22.30
C ALA A 809 -8.09 40.68 21.02
N LEU A 810 -8.38 41.72 20.24
CA LEU A 810 -9.18 41.57 19.02
C LEU A 810 -8.45 40.73 17.95
N PRO A 811 -7.20 41.04 17.55
CA PRO A 811 -6.48 40.20 16.59
C PRO A 811 -6.23 38.78 17.10
N LEU A 812 -5.95 38.61 18.40
CA LEU A 812 -5.73 37.29 18.98
C LEU A 812 -7.02 36.46 18.94
N ALA A 813 -8.16 37.02 19.35
CA ALA A 813 -9.45 36.33 19.29
C ALA A 813 -9.82 35.97 17.84
N VAL A 814 -9.64 36.89 16.89
CA VAL A 814 -9.88 36.64 15.47
C VAL A 814 -8.96 35.52 14.95
N LEU A 815 -7.67 35.56 15.29
CA LEU A 815 -6.72 34.53 14.89
C LEU A 815 -7.14 33.16 15.45
N VAL A 816 -7.39 33.06 16.76
CA VAL A 816 -7.82 31.83 17.43
C VAL A 816 -9.11 31.29 16.81
N LEU A 817 -10.17 32.10 16.76
CA LEU A 817 -11.49 31.68 16.28
C LEU A 817 -11.46 31.31 14.79
N SER A 818 -10.67 32.02 13.96
CA SER A 818 -10.52 31.65 12.54
C SER A 818 -9.81 30.31 12.35
N ARG A 819 -8.83 29.97 13.21
CA ARG A 819 -8.13 28.68 13.15
C ARG A 819 -8.96 27.54 13.70
N LEU A 820 -9.72 27.80 14.76
CA LEU A 820 -10.70 26.83 15.27
C LEU A 820 -11.77 26.53 14.23
N ALA A 821 -12.32 27.55 13.56
CA ALA A 821 -13.30 27.35 12.49
C ALA A 821 -12.72 26.58 11.30
N TYR A 822 -11.48 26.89 10.91
CA TYR A 822 -10.74 26.18 9.85
C TYR A 822 -10.52 24.70 10.15
N SER A 823 -10.25 24.37 11.41
CA SER A 823 -9.98 23.01 11.85
C SER A 823 -11.20 22.29 12.42
N TRP A 824 -12.42 22.76 12.15
CA TRP A 824 -13.68 22.22 12.71
C TRP A 824 -13.68 22.07 14.24
N PHE A 825 -12.89 22.87 14.96
CA PHE A 825 -12.62 22.74 16.40
C PHE A 825 -12.07 21.36 16.82
N ALA A 826 -11.47 20.62 15.89
CA ALA A 826 -10.98 19.24 16.07
C ALA A 826 -9.45 19.09 16.00
N ALA A 827 -8.69 20.14 15.63
CA ALA A 827 -7.23 20.05 15.50
C ALA A 827 -6.42 20.96 16.44
N PRO A 828 -6.31 20.61 17.73
CA PRO A 828 -5.52 21.37 18.69
C PRO A 828 -4.04 21.49 18.28
N VAL A 829 -3.42 20.49 17.65
CA VAL A 829 -2.00 20.56 17.23
C VAL A 829 -1.81 21.65 16.19
N HIS A 830 -2.69 21.72 15.18
CA HIS A 830 -2.64 22.80 14.18
C HIS A 830 -2.81 24.19 14.81
N VAL A 831 -3.74 24.30 15.77
CA VAL A 831 -4.05 25.55 16.47
C VAL A 831 -2.86 25.99 17.34
N VAL A 832 -2.29 25.08 18.13
CA VAL A 832 -1.13 25.35 19.00
C VAL A 832 0.09 25.72 18.18
N ALA A 833 0.42 24.96 17.12
CA ALA A 833 1.55 25.24 16.26
C ALA A 833 1.42 26.62 15.59
N THR A 834 0.24 26.92 15.02
CA THR A 834 0.00 28.19 14.33
C THR A 834 0.02 29.36 15.31
N ILE A 835 -0.75 29.31 16.40
CA ILE A 835 -0.85 30.41 17.37
C ILE A 835 0.49 30.60 18.09
N GLY A 836 1.16 29.50 18.46
CA GLY A 836 2.50 29.52 19.06
C GLY A 836 3.51 30.26 18.19
N ALA A 837 3.54 29.98 16.89
CA ALA A 837 4.41 30.69 15.94
C ALA A 837 4.12 32.20 15.88
N TRP A 838 2.84 32.59 15.82
CA TRP A 838 2.43 34.01 15.83
C TRP A 838 2.80 34.71 17.14
N LEU A 839 2.53 34.08 18.29
CA LEU A 839 2.81 34.64 19.61
C LEU A 839 4.31 34.76 19.85
N LEU A 840 5.11 33.77 19.47
CA LEU A 840 6.56 33.79 19.61
C LEU A 840 7.18 34.89 18.74
N PHE A 841 6.77 34.99 17.47
CA PHE A 841 7.19 36.09 16.60
C PHE A 841 6.84 37.46 17.19
N ALA A 842 5.60 37.63 17.68
CA ALA A 842 5.14 38.87 18.29
C ALA A 842 5.91 39.20 19.58
N LEU A 843 6.20 38.20 20.41
CA LEU A 843 6.93 38.34 21.66
C LEU A 843 8.37 38.81 21.41
N VAL A 844 9.08 38.16 20.48
CA VAL A 844 10.46 38.54 20.11
C VAL A 844 10.49 39.94 19.50
N ALA A 845 9.60 40.22 18.54
CA ALA A 845 9.51 41.54 17.92
C ALA A 845 9.23 42.64 18.96
N CYS A 846 8.32 42.39 19.90
CA CYS A 846 7.97 43.35 20.96
C CYS A 846 9.09 43.54 21.99
N ALA A 847 9.78 42.48 22.39
CA ALA A 847 10.89 42.54 23.32
C ALA A 847 12.01 43.45 22.81
N LEU A 848 12.25 43.44 21.49
CA LEU A 848 13.35 44.16 20.85
C LEU A 848 12.99 45.54 20.27
N ALA A 849 11.69 45.82 20.06
CA ALA A 849 11.18 47.10 19.52
C ALA A 849 11.37 48.29 20.47
N GLY A 850 11.56 48.07 21.78
CA GLY A 850 11.62 49.13 22.79
C GLY A 850 10.25 49.72 23.15
N ARG A 851 10.15 50.37 24.33
CA ARG A 851 8.86 50.78 24.94
C ARG A 851 7.99 51.67 24.03
N GLN A 852 8.59 52.54 23.22
CA GLN A 852 7.86 53.47 22.35
C GLN A 852 7.33 52.83 21.05
N ALA A 853 7.99 51.79 20.51
CA ALA A 853 7.58 51.15 19.26
C ALA A 853 6.77 49.85 19.45
N ARG A 854 6.72 49.31 20.68
CA ARG A 854 5.97 48.08 21.02
C ARG A 854 4.53 48.09 20.51
N TRP A 855 3.80 49.18 20.74
CA TRP A 855 2.39 49.28 20.32
C TRP A 855 2.23 49.42 18.81
N SER A 856 3.19 50.04 18.12
CA SER A 856 3.19 50.10 16.65
C SER A 856 3.46 48.72 16.04
N VAL A 857 4.38 47.94 16.62
CA VAL A 857 4.65 46.56 16.20
C VAL A 857 3.43 45.66 16.43
N LEU A 858 2.81 45.73 17.62
CA LEU A 858 1.58 44.98 17.90
C LEU A 858 0.44 45.37 16.97
N ALA A 859 0.27 46.66 16.66
CA ALA A 859 -0.74 47.13 15.72
C ALA A 859 -0.48 46.63 14.28
N ALA A 860 0.78 46.54 13.85
CA ALA A 860 1.13 45.98 12.54
C ALA A 860 0.89 44.47 12.47
N ILE A 861 1.41 43.71 13.44
CA ILE A 861 1.22 42.26 13.51
C ILE A 861 -0.28 41.92 13.61
N GLY A 862 -1.00 42.56 14.53
CA GLY A 862 -2.43 42.35 14.72
C GLY A 862 -3.29 42.84 13.55
N GLY A 863 -2.86 43.88 12.84
CA GLY A 863 -3.50 44.32 11.60
C GLY A 863 -3.35 43.30 10.47
N VAL A 864 -2.15 42.78 10.25
CA VAL A 864 -1.89 41.73 9.25
C VAL A 864 -2.60 40.43 9.60
N ALA A 865 -2.64 40.05 10.89
CA ALA A 865 -3.38 38.87 11.36
C ALA A 865 -4.86 38.96 10.98
N GLN A 866 -5.50 40.13 11.13
CA GLN A 866 -6.89 40.34 10.72
C GLN A 866 -7.08 40.26 9.20
N LEU A 867 -6.17 40.81 8.38
CA LEU A 867 -6.27 40.67 6.92
C LEU A 867 -6.16 39.21 6.47
N ARG A 868 -5.23 38.45 7.06
CA ARG A 868 -5.08 37.02 6.78
C ARG A 868 -6.28 36.20 7.26
N ALA A 869 -6.81 36.54 8.43
CA ALA A 869 -8.03 35.92 8.93
C ALA A 869 -9.22 36.24 8.02
N ALA A 870 -9.37 37.48 7.52
CA ALA A 870 -10.41 37.84 6.57
C ALA A 870 -10.29 37.04 5.26
N LEU A 871 -9.08 36.85 4.73
CA LEU A 871 -8.84 36.01 3.55
C LEU A 871 -9.29 34.56 3.77
N LEU A 872 -8.90 33.97 4.90
CA LEU A 872 -9.30 32.61 5.27
C LEU A 872 -10.82 32.51 5.50
N LEU A 873 -11.39 33.38 6.32
CA LEU A 873 -12.82 33.40 6.61
C LEU A 873 -13.64 33.63 5.35
N GLY A 874 -13.12 34.38 4.37
CA GLY A 874 -13.74 34.58 3.06
C GLY A 874 -13.95 33.27 2.29
N VAL A 875 -12.92 32.40 2.25
CA VAL A 875 -13.06 31.09 1.58
C VAL A 875 -13.89 30.10 2.40
N LEU A 876 -13.80 30.15 3.73
CA LEU A 876 -14.59 29.29 4.62
C LEU A 876 -16.07 29.68 4.69
N ALA A 877 -16.41 30.96 4.45
CA ALA A 877 -17.78 31.47 4.53
C ALA A 877 -18.72 30.85 3.49
N TRP A 878 -18.21 30.18 2.45
CA TRP A 878 -19.08 29.61 1.42
C TRP A 878 -19.82 28.36 1.91
N ARG A 879 -19.10 27.26 2.14
CA ARG A 879 -19.65 25.98 2.62
C ARG A 879 -18.74 25.31 3.66
N GLY A 880 -17.91 26.10 4.35
CA GLY A 880 -17.05 25.61 5.42
C GLY A 880 -15.69 25.11 4.94
N PRO A 881 -14.89 24.51 5.84
CA PRO A 881 -13.55 24.04 5.52
C PRO A 881 -13.54 22.88 4.52
N GLY A 882 -14.56 22.02 4.48
CA GLY A 882 -14.69 20.98 3.45
C GLY A 882 -14.68 21.54 2.03
N ARG A 883 -15.36 22.68 1.78
CA ARG A 883 -15.31 23.34 0.46
C ARG A 883 -13.95 23.97 0.16
N TYR A 884 -13.28 24.47 1.18
CA TYR A 884 -11.93 24.99 1.03
C TYR A 884 -10.99 23.87 0.58
N TRP A 885 -11.02 22.72 1.25
CA TRP A 885 -10.18 21.57 0.92
C TRP A 885 -10.55 20.94 -0.43
N TYR A 886 -11.84 20.78 -0.73
CA TYR A 886 -12.29 20.37 -2.06
C TYR A 886 -11.66 21.23 -3.18
N GLY A 887 -11.73 22.55 -3.04
CA GLY A 887 -11.12 23.47 -4.01
C GLY A 887 -9.58 23.43 -3.98
N PHE A 888 -9.00 23.15 -2.83
CA PHE A 888 -7.56 22.97 -2.69
C PHE A 888 -7.09 21.74 -3.46
N TRP A 889 -7.76 20.60 -3.37
CA TRP A 889 -7.35 19.37 -4.07
C TRP A 889 -7.67 19.42 -5.57
N THR A 890 -8.92 19.75 -5.90
CA THR A 890 -9.47 19.47 -7.24
C THR A 890 -9.46 20.66 -8.21
N LEU A 891 -9.24 21.89 -7.72
CA LEU A 891 -9.34 23.11 -8.54
C LEU A 891 -8.01 23.89 -8.57
N PRO A 892 -7.07 23.53 -9.47
CA PRO A 892 -5.73 24.13 -9.53
C PRO A 892 -5.73 25.66 -9.59
N GLY A 893 -6.67 26.26 -10.33
CA GLY A 893 -6.79 27.72 -10.41
C GLY A 893 -7.21 28.38 -9.08
N GLN A 894 -8.14 27.78 -8.34
CA GLN A 894 -8.56 28.29 -7.02
C GLN A 894 -7.45 28.12 -5.99
N ARG A 895 -6.82 26.94 -5.97
CA ARG A 895 -5.63 26.66 -5.15
C ARG A 895 -4.53 27.68 -5.41
N ALA A 896 -4.14 27.87 -6.67
CA ALA A 896 -3.05 28.76 -7.04
C ALA A 896 -3.32 30.22 -6.64
N LEU A 897 -4.54 30.70 -6.87
CA LEU A 897 -4.95 32.04 -6.45
C LEU A 897 -4.87 32.21 -4.93
N TYR A 898 -5.45 31.26 -4.18
CA TYR A 898 -5.45 31.34 -2.71
C TYR A 898 -4.02 31.27 -2.14
N VAL A 899 -3.22 30.28 -2.56
CA VAL A 899 -1.83 30.11 -2.11
C VAL A 899 -1.01 31.35 -2.42
N THR A 900 -1.15 31.93 -3.63
CA THR A 900 -0.44 33.16 -4.01
C THR A 900 -0.73 34.31 -3.06
N VAL A 901 -2.01 34.60 -2.81
CA VAL A 901 -2.43 35.72 -1.98
C VAL A 901 -2.13 35.45 -0.50
N ALA A 902 -2.36 34.22 -0.04
CA ALA A 902 -2.07 33.80 1.33
C ALA A 902 -0.56 33.85 1.61
N PHE A 903 0.29 33.41 0.69
CA PHE A 903 1.74 33.48 0.86
C PHE A 903 2.25 34.92 0.82
N ALA A 904 1.76 35.74 -0.13
CA ALA A 904 2.08 37.17 -0.16
C ALA A 904 1.68 37.88 1.15
N GLY A 905 0.50 37.55 1.69
CA GLY A 905 0.05 38.04 3.00
C GLY A 905 0.90 37.55 4.17
N PHE A 906 1.57 36.40 4.05
CA PHE A 906 2.48 35.85 5.06
C PHE A 906 3.78 36.65 5.03
N CYS A 907 4.37 36.87 3.85
CA CYS A 907 5.54 37.73 3.72
C CYS A 907 5.26 39.20 4.10
N TRP A 908 4.04 39.68 3.87
CA TRP A 908 3.62 41.02 4.27
C TRP A 908 3.70 41.24 5.79
N LEU A 909 3.54 40.20 6.61
CA LEU A 909 3.75 40.29 8.07
C LEU A 909 5.14 40.84 8.39
N PHE A 910 6.17 40.32 7.73
CA PHE A 910 7.56 40.70 7.96
C PHE A 910 7.83 42.12 7.44
N VAL A 911 7.30 42.46 6.26
CA VAL A 911 7.39 43.82 5.69
C VAL A 911 6.70 44.85 6.58
N ALA A 912 5.49 44.54 7.07
CA ALA A 912 4.72 45.42 7.92
C ALA A 912 5.38 45.63 9.29
N THR A 913 5.92 44.55 9.87
CA THR A 913 6.68 44.61 11.14
C THR A 913 7.94 45.46 10.98
N PHE A 914 8.69 45.26 9.89
CA PHE A 914 9.85 46.11 9.54
C PHE A 914 9.45 47.58 9.41
N ALA A 915 8.38 47.86 8.66
CA ALA A 915 7.90 49.22 8.44
C ALA A 915 7.42 49.89 9.74
N ALA A 916 6.79 49.15 10.66
CA ALA A 916 6.35 49.63 11.96
C ALA A 916 7.53 49.90 12.92
N LEU A 917 8.58 49.06 12.89
CA LEU A 917 9.83 49.32 13.60
C LEU A 917 10.52 50.58 13.08
N ARG A 918 10.40 50.85 11.78
CA ARG A 918 10.98 52.01 11.09
C ARG A 918 10.11 53.26 11.17
N SER A 919 8.82 53.12 11.46
CA SER A 919 7.91 54.22 11.76
C SER A 919 8.16 54.75 13.17
N GLY A 920 9.41 54.96 13.56
CA GLY A 920 9.85 55.58 14.80
C GLY A 920 11.26 56.09 14.56
N ARG A 921 11.60 57.32 14.99
CA ARG A 921 12.94 57.89 14.73
C ARG A 921 14.08 57.17 15.48
N SER A 922 13.77 56.14 16.28
CA SER A 922 14.69 55.46 17.21
C SER A 922 15.33 54.16 16.67
N THR A 923 14.82 53.53 15.61
CA THR A 923 15.32 52.21 15.14
C THR A 923 15.95 52.31 13.75
N THR A 924 17.21 51.90 13.59
CA THR A 924 17.91 51.91 12.29
C THR A 924 17.37 50.83 11.34
N ARG A 925 17.63 50.94 10.02
CA ARG A 925 17.27 49.89 9.04
C ARG A 925 17.88 48.54 9.39
N ARG A 926 19.18 48.52 9.71
CA ARG A 926 19.90 47.31 10.13
C ARG A 926 19.25 46.65 11.34
N ARG A 927 18.93 47.44 12.38
CA ARG A 927 18.27 46.91 13.57
C ARG A 927 16.86 46.38 13.29
N ALA A 928 16.07 47.07 12.46
CA ALA A 928 14.74 46.59 12.11
C ALA A 928 14.77 45.27 11.33
N VAL A 929 15.71 45.11 10.38
CA VAL A 929 15.97 43.83 9.71
C VAL A 929 16.38 42.77 10.73
N GLY A 930 17.30 43.12 11.63
CA GLY A 930 17.79 42.21 12.67
C GLY A 930 16.68 41.69 13.59
N VAL A 931 15.74 42.55 14.00
CA VAL A 931 14.59 42.15 14.84
C VAL A 931 13.64 41.22 14.09
N VAL A 932 13.34 41.50 12.81
CA VAL A 932 12.48 40.61 12.00
C VAL A 932 13.16 39.26 11.77
N ALA A 933 14.44 39.27 11.42
CA ALA A 933 15.24 38.05 11.24
C ALA A 933 15.31 37.22 12.53
N LEU A 934 15.52 37.86 13.69
CA LEU A 934 15.46 37.18 15.00
C LEU A 934 14.08 36.59 15.30
N GLY A 935 13.00 37.31 14.96
CA GLY A 935 11.63 36.80 15.13
C GLY A 935 11.37 35.55 14.29
N ILE A 936 11.77 35.57 13.01
CA ILE A 936 11.67 34.41 12.11
C ILE A 936 12.54 33.26 12.63
N GLY A 937 13.80 33.57 12.96
CA GLY A 937 14.76 32.59 13.46
C GLY A 937 14.31 31.92 14.75
N ALA A 938 13.71 32.67 15.68
CA ALA A 938 13.20 32.12 16.93
C ALA A 938 12.03 31.15 16.71
N VAL A 939 11.13 31.46 15.78
CA VAL A 939 10.02 30.55 15.42
C VAL A 939 10.55 29.26 14.80
N LEU A 940 11.49 29.35 13.86
CA LEU A 940 12.10 28.17 13.23
C LEU A 940 12.92 27.35 14.23
N LEU A 941 13.69 28.01 15.10
CA LEU A 941 14.49 27.36 16.14
C LEU A 941 13.61 26.60 17.14
N VAL A 942 12.64 27.29 17.75
CA VAL A 942 11.78 26.68 18.77
C VAL A 942 10.87 25.63 18.14
N GLY A 943 10.26 25.92 16.98
CA GLY A 943 9.40 24.97 16.28
C GLY A 943 10.17 23.72 15.86
N GLY A 944 11.35 23.90 15.25
CA GLY A 944 12.23 22.80 14.85
C GLY A 944 12.68 21.95 16.03
N LEU A 945 13.11 22.56 17.15
CA LEU A 945 13.50 21.82 18.35
C LEU A 945 12.32 21.07 19.01
N VAL A 946 11.13 21.67 19.05
CA VAL A 946 9.93 21.01 19.61
C VAL A 946 9.54 19.82 18.76
N VAL A 947 9.49 19.97 17.43
CA VAL A 947 9.17 18.84 16.54
C VAL A 947 10.27 17.78 16.56
N ALA A 948 11.55 18.17 16.58
CA ALA A 948 12.66 17.22 16.70
C ALA A 948 12.60 16.42 18.02
N GLY A 949 12.22 17.07 19.13
CA GLY A 949 12.10 16.42 20.43
C GLY A 949 10.90 15.47 20.57
N ILE A 950 9.84 15.69 19.79
CA ILE A 950 8.66 14.79 19.75
C ILE A 950 8.84 13.68 18.71
N GLY A 951 9.45 14.01 17.56
CA GLY A 951 9.51 13.17 16.38
C GLY A 951 8.64 13.73 15.24
N LEU A 952 9.21 13.84 14.03
CA LEU A 952 8.49 14.39 12.86
C LEU A 952 7.27 13.54 12.49
N GLU A 953 7.45 12.22 12.40
CA GLU A 953 6.39 11.28 12.03
C GLU A 953 5.20 11.35 12.99
N THR A 954 5.47 11.34 14.31
CA THR A 954 4.45 11.45 15.35
C THR A 954 3.66 12.75 15.25
N VAL A 955 4.33 13.88 14.98
CA VAL A 955 3.67 15.19 14.82
C VAL A 955 2.81 15.22 13.56
N LEU A 956 3.29 14.70 12.42
CA LEU A 956 2.55 14.66 11.16
C LEU A 956 1.33 13.74 11.27
N SER A 957 1.51 12.55 11.85
CA SER A 957 0.45 11.57 12.11
C SER A 957 -0.66 12.17 12.98
N THR A 958 -0.29 12.73 14.14
CA THR A 958 -1.26 13.37 15.06
C THR A 958 -1.97 14.55 14.40
N TRP A 959 -1.25 15.31 13.55
CA TRP A 959 -1.83 16.43 12.82
C TRP A 959 -2.84 15.96 11.77
N ASN A 960 -2.56 14.87 11.06
CA ASN A 960 -3.49 14.30 10.08
C ASN A 960 -4.68 13.61 10.75
N ASP A 961 -4.50 12.88 11.86
CA ASP A 961 -5.60 12.29 12.65
C ASP A 961 -6.65 13.34 13.06
N GLN A 962 -6.18 14.56 13.31
CA GLN A 962 -7.04 15.66 13.72
C GLN A 962 -7.78 16.34 12.55
N LEU A 963 -7.08 16.56 11.43
CA LEU A 963 -7.63 17.30 10.28
C LEU A 963 -8.24 16.42 9.19
N VAL A 964 -7.83 15.16 9.08
CA VAL A 964 -8.33 14.12 8.15
C VAL A 964 -8.22 14.60 6.70
N LEU A 965 -7.00 14.96 6.28
CA LEU A 965 -6.75 15.60 4.98
C LEU A 965 -6.09 14.68 3.98
N LEU A 966 -5.10 13.94 4.43
CA LEU A 966 -4.35 12.97 3.65
C LEU A 966 -4.86 11.56 3.97
N PRO A 967 -4.65 10.58 3.07
CA PRO A 967 -5.03 9.19 3.29
C PRO A 967 -4.62 8.72 4.68
N TRP A 968 -5.58 8.21 5.45
CA TRP A 968 -5.37 7.90 6.85
C TRP A 968 -4.48 6.66 7.02
N GLY A 969 -4.73 5.58 6.28
CA GLY A 969 -3.92 4.36 6.39
C GLY A 969 -2.44 4.55 6.00
N LEU A 970 -2.15 5.49 5.09
CA LEU A 970 -0.79 5.76 4.58
C LEU A 970 0.21 6.05 5.71
N HIS A 971 -0.16 6.81 6.73
CA HIS A 971 0.75 7.11 7.84
C HIS A 971 0.81 6.01 8.91
N ARG A 972 -0.20 5.14 8.97
CA ARG A 972 -0.25 4.02 9.93
C ARG A 972 0.55 2.82 9.45
N ILE A 973 0.55 2.59 8.14
CA ILE A 973 1.18 1.43 7.53
C ILE A 973 2.60 1.79 7.06
N LEU A 974 2.74 2.85 6.25
CA LEU A 974 4.00 3.19 5.58
C LEU A 974 4.75 4.36 6.26
N GLY A 975 4.03 5.22 6.98
CA GLY A 975 4.55 6.45 7.57
C GLY A 975 4.72 7.58 6.53
N PHE A 976 4.40 8.81 6.91
CA PHE A 976 4.47 9.96 6.00
C PHE A 976 5.91 10.27 5.56
N THR A 977 6.88 10.13 6.46
CA THR A 977 8.29 10.45 6.15
C THR A 977 8.87 9.51 5.11
N THR A 978 8.59 8.22 5.22
CA THR A 978 8.98 7.20 4.24
C THR A 978 8.23 7.40 2.93
N TYR A 979 6.89 7.41 2.96
CA TYR A 979 6.07 7.33 1.76
C TYR A 979 6.05 8.63 0.95
N LEU A 980 6.05 9.80 1.60
CA LEU A 980 6.10 11.10 0.92
C LEU A 980 7.55 11.60 0.73
N GLY A 981 8.55 10.80 1.10
CA GLY A 981 9.97 11.16 1.02
C GLY A 981 10.32 12.43 1.80
N ILE A 982 9.66 12.68 2.94
CA ILE A 982 9.94 13.86 3.77
C ILE A 982 11.20 13.60 4.57
N PRO A 983 12.27 14.41 4.41
CA PRO A 983 13.53 14.18 5.12
C PRO A 983 13.32 14.21 6.63
N THR A 984 13.74 13.14 7.32
CA THR A 984 13.65 13.03 8.78
C THR A 984 14.49 14.10 9.50
N SER A 985 15.51 14.66 8.82
CA SER A 985 16.33 15.78 9.30
C SER A 985 15.62 17.14 9.30
N LEU A 986 14.48 17.28 8.61
CA LEU A 986 13.81 18.55 8.36
C LEU A 986 13.57 19.41 9.64
N PRO A 987 13.18 18.86 10.80
CA PRO A 987 13.02 19.64 12.03
C PRO A 987 14.35 20.20 12.54
N VAL A 988 15.43 19.43 12.42
CA VAL A 988 16.79 19.83 12.81
C VAL A 988 17.30 20.89 11.85
N ASP A 989 17.11 20.71 10.54
CA ASP A 989 17.50 21.68 9.52
C ASP A 989 16.77 23.03 9.73
N ALA A 990 15.48 22.99 10.04
CA ALA A 990 14.70 24.16 10.41
C ALA A 990 15.25 24.82 11.68
N ALA A 991 15.63 24.03 12.69
CA ALA A 991 16.20 24.55 13.93
C ALA A 991 17.56 25.23 13.68
N LEU A 992 18.44 24.61 12.88
CA LEU A 992 19.75 25.16 12.52
C LEU A 992 19.62 26.44 11.70
N ALA A 993 18.74 26.46 10.69
CA ALA A 993 18.43 27.67 9.94
C ALA A 993 17.89 28.78 10.87
N GLY A 994 17.04 28.41 11.82
CA GLY A 994 16.53 29.30 12.86
C GLY A 994 17.63 29.87 13.75
N ALA A 995 18.58 29.04 14.19
CA ALA A 995 19.73 29.46 15.00
C ALA A 995 20.63 30.44 14.22
N LEU A 996 20.94 30.15 12.95
CA LEU A 996 21.72 31.03 12.09
C LEU A 996 21.04 32.39 11.90
N LEU A 997 19.73 32.40 11.66
CA LEU A 997 18.93 33.62 11.56
C LEU A 997 18.89 34.40 12.88
N CYS A 998 18.81 33.72 14.02
CA CYS A 998 18.91 34.34 15.34
C CYS A 998 20.26 35.02 15.57
N VAL A 999 21.37 34.36 15.19
CA VAL A 999 22.73 34.92 15.30
C VAL A 999 22.89 36.13 14.38
N ALA A 1000 22.56 35.98 13.09
CA ALA A 1000 22.65 37.06 12.11
C ALA A 1000 21.73 38.25 12.49
N GLY A 1001 20.51 37.96 12.92
CA GLY A 1001 19.54 38.94 13.39
C GLY A 1001 20.02 39.66 14.66
N GLY A 1002 20.62 38.94 15.60
CA GLY A 1002 21.22 39.47 16.82
C GLY A 1002 22.39 40.42 16.53
N LEU A 1003 23.32 40.01 15.67
CA LEU A 1003 24.44 40.86 15.22
C LEU A 1003 23.91 42.14 14.55
N ALA A 1004 22.95 42.02 13.64
CA ALA A 1004 22.33 43.17 12.97
C ALA A 1004 21.55 44.09 13.93
N ALA A 1005 20.96 43.53 15.00
CA ALA A 1005 20.24 44.28 16.02
C ALA A 1005 21.15 44.99 17.05
N LEU A 1006 22.35 44.44 17.31
CA LEU A 1006 23.26 44.87 18.38
C LEU A 1006 24.40 45.81 17.91
N ILE A 1007 24.91 45.70 16.67
CA ILE A 1007 26.08 46.44 16.14
C ILE A 1007 25.74 47.91 15.76
N GLY A 1008 25.15 48.66 16.68
CA GLY A 1008 24.76 50.05 16.42
C GLY A 1008 24.39 50.90 17.64
N ARG A 1009 24.50 50.37 18.87
CA ARG A 1009 24.44 51.20 20.08
C ARG A 1009 25.71 52.04 20.18
N LYS A 1010 25.80 53.16 19.45
CA LYS A 1010 26.66 54.26 19.90
C LYS A 1010 26.12 54.71 21.25
N ARG A 1011 26.87 54.43 22.32
CA ARG A 1011 26.68 55.06 23.64
C ARG A 1011 26.68 56.56 23.40
N THR A 1012 25.53 57.21 23.55
CA THR A 1012 25.51 58.65 23.76
C THR A 1012 26.15 58.89 25.12
N VAL A 1013 27.38 59.39 25.11
CA VAL A 1013 28.02 59.98 26.30
C VAL A 1013 27.11 61.12 26.78
N PRO A 1014 26.80 61.25 28.09
CA PRO A 1014 26.04 62.38 28.58
C PRO A 1014 26.90 63.64 28.39
N ALA A 1015 26.36 64.65 27.69
CA ALA A 1015 26.94 65.99 27.76
C ALA A 1015 26.60 66.59 29.14
N ALA A 1016 27.62 67.13 29.80
CA ALA A 1016 27.52 67.87 31.05
C ALA A 1016 26.69 69.14 30.89
#